data_AF-A0A5N5TNP9-F1
#
_entry.id   AF-A0A5N5TNP9-F1
#
_cell.length_a   1.000
_cell.length_b   1.000
_cell.length_c   1.000
_cell.angle_alpha   90.00
_cell.angle_beta   90.00
_cell.angle_gamma   90.00
#
_symmetry.space_group_name_H-M   'P 1'
#
loop_
_entity.id
_entity.type
_entity.pdbx_description
1 polymer ?
#
loop_
_entity_poly.entity_id
_entity_poly.type
_entity_poly.pdbx_seq_one_letter_code
_entity_poly.pdbx_strand_id
1 'polypeptide(L)'
;MEAKEIDMQIKERDLLIFDSYFLNNSYIDKFSPSKADLYLHKLINSNVIEKFPNLKRWYNHISSVIENQSILTDNEGAPIHVITDIGKFIDVFGCSKIDEELISRLEKVIGRKAHHFIKRGIFFSHRELHRILTLAEQGKPFYLYTGRGPSSQAMHCGHLIPFLLTKWLQDVFDIPLVIQLTDDEKYLWKDLEVDECNKLAFENARDIIAVGFDLNKTLIFSDMDIIDSEFYRNILRVQKQITFNEVKKLFEFDESSSIGKIMFPAIQASPAFSSSFPEIFGSKRNIPCLVTCAIDQDPYFRLTRDVAGLLGFHKPAMMCSKVLPALQGATGKMSDSDELSCIYLTDTPNQIKKKVNKYAFSGGRDTLEEHREKGGDCDVDVSFMYLTFFLEDDERLQQIRSDYASGKMLTGELKLELIKVFDIILNLRFTSYLCVLQKLIGTHQEKRKEITDDIVRQFMTPRSLKFKSGSLEESSFENNEYDSVDFKDIVNPWNVKAHSKKGIDYDKLTVLQNICIQNTGDNIDLSVECIVDYYSNRKILFLTSFYKPFILVDLFGCSKFDDELIKRLEKVIGTKAHHFIKRGIFFSHRELHRILSLAEEGKAFYLYTGRGPSSNTMHCGHLIPFIMTKWLQDVLDVPLIIQLTDDEKYLWNDLKVDDCPKLAFENARDIIALGFDINKTFILSDLDYMKGFYRNVLRVQKHVTFNQVKGIFGFDDSSNIGKIMFPAIQATPAFSSSFPEIFGKRKDIPCLIPCAIDQDPYFRMTRDVAPKLGFQKPALICSTFFPALQGAMSKMSASDETSSIFLTDTSSQISEKVTKYAFSGGWDTVEEHQEKGGDCDVDVSFMYLTFFLDDDERLEKIRNDYSSGKMLPGELKNELIKILQKLVASHQERRKEVTDDVVRKFMTPRHLNFKFNSSKS
;
A
#
# COMPACT_ATOMS: atom_id res chain seq x y z
N MET A 1 -10.09 0.74 -49.62
CA MET A 1 -11.11 1.63 -49.04
C MET A 1 -11.78 2.55 -50.07
N GLU A 2 -11.70 2.26 -51.39
CA GLU A 2 -12.46 3.02 -52.43
C GLU A 2 -13.68 2.26 -52.99
N ALA A 3 -14.16 1.21 -52.33
CA ALA A 3 -15.35 0.48 -52.79
C ALA A 3 -16.49 0.62 -51.78
N LYS A 4 -17.67 1.00 -52.29
CA LYS A 4 -18.98 0.98 -51.62
C LYS A 4 -19.16 -0.32 -50.84
N GLU A 5 -19.84 -0.24 -49.69
CA GLU A 5 -20.31 -1.38 -48.90
C GLU A 5 -20.96 -2.43 -49.81
N ILE A 6 -20.21 -3.49 -50.08
CA ILE A 6 -20.70 -4.73 -50.69
C ILE A 6 -20.74 -5.74 -49.56
N ASP A 7 -21.87 -6.42 -49.42
CA ASP A 7 -22.09 -7.52 -48.48
C ASP A 7 -21.11 -8.67 -48.80
N MET A 8 -19.95 -8.63 -48.14
CA MET A 8 -18.79 -9.46 -48.47
C MET A 8 -18.80 -10.70 -47.57
N GLN A 9 -19.15 -11.86 -48.12
CA GLN A 9 -19.04 -13.14 -47.41
C GLN A 9 -17.60 -13.67 -47.47
N ILE A 10 -16.93 -13.76 -46.32
CA ILE A 10 -15.59 -14.34 -46.18
C ILE A 10 -15.70 -15.87 -46.32
N LYS A 11 -14.98 -16.47 -47.28
CA LYS A 11 -14.92 -17.93 -47.46
C LYS A 11 -13.70 -18.51 -46.74
N GLU A 12 -13.72 -19.81 -46.45
CA GLU A 12 -12.62 -20.50 -45.75
C GLU A 12 -11.24 -20.35 -46.44
N ARG A 13 -11.23 -20.29 -47.77
CA ARG A 13 -10.00 -20.02 -48.56
C ARG A 13 -9.40 -18.64 -48.27
N ASP A 14 -10.22 -17.65 -47.94
CA ASP A 14 -9.79 -16.28 -47.68
C ASP A 14 -9.16 -16.20 -46.27
N LEU A 15 -9.71 -16.96 -45.30
CA LEU A 15 -9.15 -17.11 -43.95
C LEU A 15 -7.76 -17.76 -43.97
N LEU A 16 -7.52 -18.74 -44.84
CA LEU A 16 -6.21 -19.36 -45.02
C LEU A 16 -5.16 -18.37 -45.56
N ILE A 17 -5.57 -17.48 -46.46
CA ILE A 17 -4.71 -16.40 -46.97
C ILE A 17 -4.36 -15.42 -45.84
N PHE A 18 -5.34 -15.04 -45.02
CA PHE A 18 -5.09 -14.18 -43.86
C PHE A 18 -4.18 -14.84 -42.82
N ASP A 19 -4.38 -16.11 -42.49
CA ASP A 19 -3.51 -16.84 -41.56
C ASP A 19 -2.06 -16.89 -42.05
N SER A 20 -1.86 -17.13 -43.35
CA SER A 20 -0.54 -17.11 -44.00
C SER A 20 0.09 -15.70 -44.04
N TYR A 21 -0.74 -14.66 -44.15
CA TYR A 21 -0.29 -13.27 -44.08
C TYR A 21 0.22 -12.93 -42.67
N PHE A 22 -0.52 -13.31 -41.62
CA PHE A 22 -0.16 -13.06 -40.22
C PHE A 22 0.99 -13.95 -39.71
N LEU A 23 1.28 -15.06 -40.40
CA LEU A 23 2.50 -15.84 -40.15
C LEU A 23 3.78 -15.02 -40.42
N ASN A 24 3.76 -14.15 -41.44
CA ASN A 24 4.92 -13.35 -41.87
C ASN A 24 4.89 -11.90 -41.39
N ASN A 25 3.75 -11.42 -40.86
CA ASN A 25 3.55 -10.06 -40.40
C ASN A 25 3.02 -10.09 -38.95
N SER A 26 3.94 -10.11 -37.97
CA SER A 26 3.60 -10.17 -36.54
C SER A 26 2.99 -8.84 -36.07
N TYR A 27 1.71 -8.88 -35.67
CA TYR A 27 0.95 -7.71 -35.20
C TYR A 27 1.22 -7.34 -33.73
N ILE A 28 2.15 -8.02 -33.05
CA ILE A 28 2.45 -7.79 -31.62
C ILE A 28 3.66 -6.86 -31.50
N ASP A 29 3.40 -5.56 -31.70
CA ASP A 29 4.19 -4.45 -31.13
C ASP A 29 3.39 -3.12 -31.25
N LYS A 30 2.68 -2.76 -30.17
CA LYS A 30 2.22 -1.39 -29.82
C LYS A 30 1.45 -0.56 -30.87
N PHE A 31 0.61 -1.14 -31.72
CA PHE A 31 -0.25 -0.36 -32.63
C PHE A 31 -1.74 -0.48 -32.30
N SER A 32 -2.45 0.65 -32.33
CA SER A 32 -3.92 0.68 -32.23
C SER A 32 -4.56 0.16 -33.53
N PRO A 33 -5.68 -0.60 -33.48
CA PRO A 33 -6.37 -1.13 -34.66
C PRO A 33 -6.73 -0.04 -35.68
N SER A 34 -6.50 -0.31 -36.96
CA SER A 34 -6.97 0.56 -38.03
C SER A 34 -8.48 0.36 -38.28
N LYS A 35 -9.13 1.28 -39.00
CA LYS A 35 -10.53 1.11 -39.43
C LYS A 35 -10.75 -0.17 -40.26
N ALA A 36 -9.73 -0.61 -41.00
CA ALA A 36 -9.78 -1.85 -41.77
C ALA A 36 -9.74 -3.09 -40.87
N ASP A 37 -8.93 -3.06 -39.81
CA ASP A 37 -8.85 -4.15 -38.83
C ASP A 37 -10.19 -4.37 -38.13
N LEU A 38 -10.83 -3.29 -37.69
CA LEU A 38 -12.14 -3.34 -37.02
C LEU A 38 -13.26 -3.83 -37.95
N TYR A 39 -13.20 -3.48 -39.23
CA TYR A 39 -14.16 -3.95 -40.23
C TYR A 39 -13.98 -5.44 -40.54
N LEU A 40 -12.74 -5.89 -40.72
CA LEU A 40 -12.42 -7.31 -40.93
C LEU A 40 -12.76 -8.17 -39.71
N HIS A 41 -12.50 -7.68 -38.50
CA HIS A 41 -12.84 -8.36 -37.25
C HIS A 41 -14.35 -8.65 -37.16
N LYS A 42 -15.21 -7.69 -37.52
CA LYS A 42 -16.67 -7.85 -37.54
C LYS A 42 -17.18 -8.88 -38.55
N LEU A 43 -16.45 -9.08 -39.66
CA LEU A 43 -16.84 -10.02 -40.71
C LEU A 43 -16.39 -11.46 -40.42
N ILE A 44 -15.45 -11.66 -39.49
CA ILE A 44 -14.87 -12.96 -39.16
C ILE A 44 -15.59 -13.54 -37.94
N ASN A 45 -16.25 -14.68 -38.10
CA ASN A 45 -16.93 -15.38 -37.01
C ASN A 45 -15.91 -16.12 -36.12
N SER A 46 -15.99 -15.89 -34.80
CA SER A 46 -15.10 -16.45 -33.77
C SER A 46 -15.07 -17.99 -33.75
N ASN A 47 -16.09 -18.67 -34.27
CA ASN A 47 -16.13 -20.13 -34.29
C ASN A 47 -15.32 -20.76 -35.45
N VAL A 48 -14.95 -19.96 -36.47
CA VAL A 48 -14.26 -20.45 -37.68
C VAL A 48 -12.73 -20.25 -37.57
N ILE A 49 -12.28 -19.36 -36.69
CA ILE A 49 -10.85 -19.02 -36.51
C ILE A 49 -10.05 -20.03 -35.68
N GLU A 50 -10.71 -20.96 -34.99
CA GLU A 50 -10.04 -22.02 -34.19
C GLU A 50 -9.08 -22.89 -35.03
N LYS A 51 -9.32 -22.97 -36.34
CA LYS A 51 -8.48 -23.73 -37.29
C LYS A 51 -7.27 -22.95 -37.82
N PHE A 52 -7.12 -21.67 -37.46
CA PHE A 52 -6.13 -20.74 -38.04
C PHE A 52 -5.37 -19.99 -36.92
N PRO A 53 -4.22 -20.51 -36.44
CA PRO A 53 -3.60 -20.05 -35.20
C PRO A 53 -3.05 -18.61 -35.26
N ASN A 54 -2.56 -18.15 -36.42
CA ASN A 54 -1.99 -16.80 -36.57
C ASN A 54 -3.10 -15.76 -36.70
N LEU A 55 -4.16 -16.10 -37.46
CA LEU A 55 -5.36 -15.30 -37.55
C LEU A 55 -6.08 -15.21 -36.19
N LYS A 56 -6.14 -16.32 -35.44
CA LYS A 56 -6.68 -16.35 -34.07
C LYS A 56 -5.91 -15.41 -33.13
N ARG A 57 -4.58 -15.39 -33.22
CA ARG A 57 -3.75 -14.48 -32.41
C ARG A 57 -4.04 -13.01 -32.74
N TRP A 58 -4.15 -12.65 -34.01
CA TRP A 58 -4.56 -11.29 -34.43
C TRP A 58 -5.99 -10.98 -33.96
N TYR A 59 -6.94 -11.90 -34.17
CA TYR A 59 -8.34 -11.73 -33.79
C TYR A 59 -8.49 -11.49 -32.28
N ASN A 60 -7.79 -12.28 -31.46
CA ASN A 60 -7.79 -12.13 -30.00
C ASN A 60 -7.14 -10.81 -29.55
N HIS A 61 -6.11 -10.33 -30.26
CA HIS A 61 -5.51 -9.03 -29.97
C HIS A 61 -6.48 -7.88 -30.29
N ILE A 62 -7.15 -7.91 -31.44
CA ILE A 62 -8.16 -6.91 -31.79
C ILE A 62 -9.35 -6.99 -30.83
N SER A 63 -9.81 -8.20 -30.46
CA SER A 63 -10.84 -8.40 -29.43
C SER A 63 -10.41 -7.85 -28.08
N SER A 64 -9.17 -8.06 -27.63
CA SER A 64 -8.73 -7.54 -26.33
C SER A 64 -8.58 -6.02 -26.34
N VAL A 65 -8.25 -5.41 -27.49
CA VAL A 65 -8.25 -3.94 -27.62
C VAL A 65 -9.68 -3.39 -27.65
N ILE A 66 -10.63 -4.07 -28.31
CA ILE A 66 -12.06 -3.74 -28.28
C ILE A 66 -12.61 -3.91 -26.85
N GLU A 67 -12.27 -4.99 -26.15
CA GLU A 67 -12.68 -5.27 -24.77
C GLU A 67 -12.06 -4.27 -23.78
N ASN A 68 -10.79 -3.88 -23.95
CA ASN A 68 -10.15 -2.82 -23.17
C ASN A 68 -10.73 -1.42 -23.45
N GLN A 69 -11.31 -1.19 -24.62
CA GLN A 69 -12.12 0.00 -24.87
C GLN A 69 -13.55 -0.12 -24.30
N SER A 70 -14.04 -1.34 -24.07
CA SER A 70 -15.44 -1.62 -23.73
C SER A 70 -15.82 -1.45 -22.25
N ILE A 71 -14.85 -1.37 -21.34
CA ILE A 71 -15.15 -1.14 -19.91
C ILE A 71 -15.55 0.33 -19.64
N LEU A 72 -15.36 1.18 -20.64
CA LEU A 72 -15.91 2.51 -20.67
C LEU A 72 -16.95 2.62 -21.77
N THR A 73 -17.76 1.61 -22.11
CA THR A 73 -18.85 1.79 -23.08
C THR A 73 -20.19 1.24 -22.59
N ASP A 74 -21.30 1.87 -23.00
CA ASP A 74 -22.65 1.35 -22.70
C ASP A 74 -22.97 0.04 -23.46
N ASN A 75 -24.17 -0.53 -23.26
CA ASN A 75 -24.63 -1.77 -23.91
C ASN A 75 -24.68 -1.69 -25.45
N GLU A 76 -24.40 -0.52 -26.05
CA GLU A 76 -24.31 -0.30 -27.51
C GLU A 76 -22.86 -0.01 -27.97
N GLY A 77 -21.86 -0.05 -27.07
CA GLY A 77 -20.45 0.11 -27.39
C GLY A 77 -19.97 1.55 -27.52
N ALA A 78 -20.69 2.54 -26.96
CA ALA A 78 -20.32 3.96 -26.99
C ALA A 78 -19.55 4.42 -25.72
N PRO A 79 -18.42 5.17 -25.82
CA PRO A 79 -17.62 5.55 -24.65
C PRO A 79 -18.35 6.39 -23.58
N ILE A 80 -18.35 5.96 -22.31
CA ILE A 80 -18.99 6.54 -21.10
C ILE A 80 -18.47 7.94 -20.74
N HIS A 81 -17.49 8.48 -21.47
CA HIS A 81 -16.98 9.83 -21.20
C HIS A 81 -17.86 10.97 -21.74
N VAL A 82 -18.90 10.67 -22.52
CA VAL A 82 -19.88 11.69 -22.96
C VAL A 82 -21.26 11.07 -23.09
N ILE A 83 -21.96 10.95 -21.96
CA ILE A 83 -23.38 10.60 -22.00
C ILE A 83 -24.17 11.86 -21.66
N THR A 84 -24.93 12.34 -22.64
CA THR A 84 -25.88 13.46 -22.55
C THR A 84 -27.10 13.12 -21.68
N ASP A 85 -27.25 11.87 -21.25
CA ASP A 85 -28.35 11.37 -20.43
C ASP A 85 -27.95 11.17 -18.94
N ILE A 86 -28.25 12.18 -18.14
CA ILE A 86 -28.02 12.21 -16.68
C ILE A 86 -28.80 11.10 -15.95
N GLY A 87 -29.94 10.65 -16.48
CA GLY A 87 -30.79 9.63 -15.87
C GLY A 87 -30.10 8.27 -15.82
N LYS A 88 -29.56 7.82 -16.95
CA LYS A 88 -28.80 6.56 -17.04
C LYS A 88 -27.58 6.55 -16.12
N PHE A 89 -26.93 7.69 -15.94
CA PHE A 89 -25.77 7.82 -15.07
C PHE A 89 -26.13 7.63 -13.59
N ILE A 90 -27.25 8.21 -13.14
CA ILE A 90 -27.77 8.05 -11.78
C ILE A 90 -28.05 6.57 -11.49
N ASP A 91 -28.66 5.86 -12.44
CA ASP A 91 -29.00 4.44 -12.27
C ASP A 91 -27.75 3.55 -12.20
N VAL A 92 -26.76 3.76 -13.09
CA VAL A 92 -25.50 2.98 -13.10
C VAL A 92 -24.68 3.17 -11.83
N PHE A 93 -24.64 4.40 -11.30
CA PHE A 93 -23.86 4.70 -10.11
C PHE A 93 -24.67 4.57 -8.81
N GLY A 94 -25.99 4.40 -8.88
CA GLY A 94 -26.87 4.32 -7.71
C GLY A 94 -26.80 5.57 -6.82
N CYS A 95 -26.55 6.74 -7.41
CA CYS A 95 -26.53 8.05 -6.73
C CYS A 95 -27.84 8.81 -6.98
N SER A 96 -28.22 9.72 -6.08
CA SER A 96 -29.49 10.48 -6.21
C SER A 96 -29.29 11.75 -7.03
N LYS A 97 -30.31 12.19 -7.76
CA LYS A 97 -30.30 13.47 -8.48
C LYS A 97 -30.32 14.64 -7.50
N ILE A 98 -29.59 15.72 -7.79
CA ILE A 98 -29.85 17.01 -7.17
C ILE A 98 -31.02 17.65 -7.94
N ASP A 99 -32.23 17.54 -7.39
CA ASP A 99 -33.46 18.05 -7.98
C ASP A 99 -33.83 19.45 -7.46
N GLU A 100 -34.87 20.06 -8.05
CA GLU A 100 -35.34 21.40 -7.70
C GLU A 100 -35.83 21.51 -6.25
N GLU A 101 -36.35 20.41 -5.67
CA GLU A 101 -36.74 20.37 -4.26
C GLU A 101 -35.51 20.51 -3.36
N LEU A 102 -34.47 19.73 -3.65
CA LEU A 102 -33.21 19.78 -2.90
C LEU A 102 -32.49 21.12 -3.07
N ILE A 103 -32.51 21.70 -4.27
CA ILE A 103 -31.99 23.05 -4.53
C ILE A 103 -32.76 24.07 -3.69
N SER A 104 -34.10 24.03 -3.71
CA SER A 104 -34.94 24.94 -2.93
C SER A 104 -34.68 24.82 -1.44
N ARG A 105 -34.48 23.59 -0.93
CA ARG A 105 -34.09 23.35 0.47
C ARG A 105 -32.71 23.93 0.76
N LEU A 106 -31.71 23.68 -0.09
CA LEU A 106 -30.38 24.26 0.06
C LEU A 106 -30.44 25.78 0.13
N GLU A 107 -31.15 26.44 -0.79
CA GLU A 107 -31.32 27.91 -0.82
C GLU A 107 -31.96 28.44 0.47
N LYS A 108 -32.95 27.73 1.01
CA LYS A 108 -33.60 28.05 2.28
C LYS A 108 -32.63 27.93 3.46
N VAL A 109 -31.79 26.89 3.49
CA VAL A 109 -30.80 26.66 4.55
C VAL A 109 -29.72 27.74 4.54
N ILE A 110 -29.21 28.11 3.35
CA ILE A 110 -28.10 29.08 3.23
C ILE A 110 -28.57 30.54 3.16
N GLY A 111 -29.86 30.80 2.99
CA GLY A 111 -30.46 32.13 2.91
C GLY A 111 -30.08 32.94 1.65
N ARG A 112 -29.63 32.27 0.58
CA ARG A 112 -29.21 32.87 -0.70
C ARG A 112 -29.41 31.89 -1.86
N LYS A 113 -29.27 32.38 -3.09
CA LYS A 113 -29.34 31.54 -4.29
C LYS A 113 -28.22 30.51 -4.36
N ALA A 114 -28.55 29.32 -4.86
CA ALA A 114 -27.60 28.23 -5.04
C ALA A 114 -26.57 28.59 -6.13
N HIS A 115 -25.37 28.04 -6.00
CA HIS A 115 -24.30 28.20 -6.98
C HIS A 115 -24.77 27.81 -8.40
N HIS A 116 -24.35 28.52 -9.44
CA HIS A 116 -24.77 28.22 -10.82
C HIS A 116 -24.39 26.80 -11.26
N PHE A 117 -23.32 26.22 -10.72
CA PHE A 117 -22.99 24.82 -10.95
C PHE A 117 -24.07 23.83 -10.49
N ILE A 118 -24.78 24.15 -9.41
CA ILE A 118 -25.88 23.31 -8.93
C ILE A 118 -27.11 23.56 -9.82
N LYS A 119 -27.49 24.83 -10.00
CA LYS A 119 -28.66 25.23 -10.81
C LYS A 119 -28.59 24.74 -12.27
N ARG A 120 -27.40 24.74 -12.86
CA ARG A 120 -27.15 24.30 -14.25
C ARG A 120 -26.93 22.79 -14.39
N GLY A 121 -27.03 22.02 -13.29
CA GLY A 121 -26.79 20.57 -13.31
C GLY A 121 -25.36 20.21 -13.71
N ILE A 122 -24.37 21.05 -13.37
CA ILE A 122 -22.95 20.70 -13.47
C ILE A 122 -22.60 19.77 -12.31
N PHE A 123 -23.01 20.11 -11.10
CA PHE A 123 -23.16 19.15 -10.01
C PHE A 123 -24.58 18.63 -10.04
N PHE A 124 -24.73 17.39 -10.50
CA PHE A 124 -26.02 16.84 -10.87
C PHE A 124 -26.49 15.70 -9.96
N SER A 125 -25.56 15.08 -9.23
CA SER A 125 -25.86 13.94 -8.36
C SER A 125 -25.24 14.10 -6.98
N HIS A 126 -25.81 13.38 -6.02
CA HIS A 126 -25.36 13.36 -4.65
C HIS A 126 -25.57 12.00 -3.98
N ARG A 127 -24.93 11.82 -2.81
CA ARG A 127 -25.25 10.78 -1.84
C ARG A 127 -25.45 11.43 -0.48
N GLU A 128 -26.62 11.24 0.12
CA GLU A 128 -26.95 11.74 1.47
C GLU A 128 -26.80 13.26 1.68
N LEU A 129 -26.91 14.08 0.63
CA LEU A 129 -26.90 15.55 0.76
C LEU A 129 -28.06 16.04 1.67
N HIS A 130 -29.22 15.39 1.63
CA HIS A 130 -30.30 15.66 2.59
C HIS A 130 -29.85 15.57 4.05
N ARG A 131 -28.93 14.63 4.38
CA ARG A 131 -28.39 14.48 5.74
C ARG A 131 -27.53 15.67 6.12
N ILE A 132 -26.70 16.15 5.21
CA ILE A 132 -25.87 17.35 5.43
C ILE A 132 -26.75 18.58 5.64
N LEU A 133 -27.79 18.76 4.82
CA LEU A 133 -28.74 19.87 5.01
C LEU A 133 -29.46 19.79 6.36
N THR A 134 -29.85 18.59 6.79
CA THR A 134 -30.43 18.37 8.12
C THR A 134 -29.44 18.76 9.23
N LEU A 135 -28.15 18.41 9.11
CA LEU A 135 -27.13 18.82 10.08
C LEU A 135 -26.98 20.35 10.11
N ALA A 136 -26.95 21.00 8.96
CA ALA A 136 -26.87 22.45 8.84
C ALA A 136 -28.09 23.15 9.48
N GLU A 137 -29.32 22.66 9.21
CA GLU A 137 -30.55 23.14 9.84
C GLU A 137 -30.53 23.01 11.38
N GLN A 138 -29.91 21.94 11.88
CA GLN A 138 -29.76 21.66 13.31
C GLN A 138 -28.56 22.38 13.95
N GLY A 139 -27.73 23.09 13.18
CA GLY A 139 -26.47 23.67 13.66
C GLY A 139 -25.44 22.63 14.12
N LYS A 140 -25.52 21.40 13.61
CA LYS A 140 -24.56 20.32 13.91
C LYS A 140 -23.33 20.40 12.99
N PRO A 141 -22.13 20.07 13.50
CA PRO A 141 -20.90 20.17 12.72
C PRO A 141 -20.82 19.09 11.65
N PHE A 142 -20.21 19.45 10.53
CA PHE A 142 -19.71 18.58 9.48
C PHE A 142 -18.50 19.28 8.82
N TYR A 143 -17.72 18.56 8.00
CA TYR A 143 -16.58 19.14 7.30
C TYR A 143 -16.56 18.76 5.83
N LEU A 144 -15.78 19.52 5.04
CA LEU A 144 -15.61 19.29 3.61
C LEU A 144 -14.33 18.51 3.33
N TYR A 145 -14.39 17.68 2.28
CA TYR A 145 -13.23 16.99 1.73
C TYR A 145 -13.25 17.06 0.19
N THR A 146 -12.10 17.42 -0.39
CA THR A 146 -11.82 17.27 -1.82
C THR A 146 -10.33 16.96 -2.03
N GLY A 147 -9.89 16.74 -3.27
CA GLY A 147 -8.49 16.40 -3.53
C GLY A 147 -8.06 16.57 -4.97
N ARG A 148 -6.75 16.41 -5.20
CA ARG A 148 -6.10 16.53 -6.51
C ARG A 148 -4.85 15.65 -6.55
N GLY A 149 -4.73 14.83 -7.60
CA GLY A 149 -3.47 14.12 -7.87
C GLY A 149 -2.53 14.93 -8.78
N PRO A 150 -1.46 15.56 -8.26
CA PRO A 150 -0.66 16.53 -9.00
C PRO A 150 0.22 15.88 -10.08
N SER A 151 -0.18 15.98 -11.35
CA SER A 151 0.52 15.37 -12.50
C SER A 151 1.20 16.35 -13.46
N SER A 152 1.10 17.65 -13.20
CA SER A 152 1.63 18.74 -14.02
C SER A 152 1.93 19.93 -13.13
N GLN A 153 2.83 20.83 -13.56
CA GLN A 153 3.24 21.97 -12.74
C GLN A 153 2.08 22.94 -12.47
N ALA A 154 1.14 23.07 -13.39
CA ALA A 154 -0.02 23.94 -13.27
C ALA A 154 -1.30 23.15 -13.50
N MET A 155 -2.35 23.49 -12.75
CA MET A 155 -3.68 22.98 -13.01
C MET A 155 -4.23 23.50 -14.35
N HIS A 156 -5.07 22.71 -15.02
CA HIS A 156 -5.96 23.21 -16.06
C HIS A 156 -7.32 23.63 -15.50
N CYS A 157 -8.09 24.42 -16.26
CA CYS A 157 -9.37 24.98 -15.83
C CYS A 157 -10.41 23.93 -15.37
N GLY A 158 -10.41 22.71 -15.91
CA GLY A 158 -11.30 21.64 -15.42
C GLY A 158 -11.05 21.24 -13.97
N HIS A 159 -9.81 21.33 -13.48
CA HIS A 159 -9.50 21.04 -12.08
C HIS A 159 -10.13 22.07 -11.14
N LEU A 160 -10.45 23.29 -11.61
CA LEU A 160 -11.10 24.30 -10.77
C LEU A 160 -12.55 23.96 -10.42
N ILE A 161 -13.24 23.11 -11.19
CA ILE A 161 -14.68 22.89 -11.03
C ILE A 161 -15.03 22.36 -9.63
N PRO A 162 -14.39 21.29 -9.12
CA PRO A 162 -14.57 20.88 -7.72
C PRO A 162 -14.22 22.00 -6.74
N PHE A 163 -13.05 22.61 -6.85
CA PHE A 163 -12.57 23.61 -5.90
C PHE A 163 -13.45 24.85 -5.81
N LEU A 164 -13.99 25.35 -6.92
CA LEU A 164 -14.89 26.51 -6.93
C LEU A 164 -16.18 26.22 -6.16
N LEU A 165 -16.78 25.04 -6.37
CA LEU A 165 -17.95 24.66 -5.57
C LEU A 165 -17.58 24.44 -4.10
N THR A 166 -16.47 23.73 -3.82
CA THR A 166 -16.02 23.49 -2.44
C THR A 166 -15.78 24.79 -1.69
N LYS A 167 -15.19 25.78 -2.35
CA LYS A 167 -14.96 27.12 -1.79
C LYS A 167 -16.29 27.81 -1.49
N TRP A 168 -17.24 27.79 -2.42
CA TRP A 168 -18.57 28.33 -2.18
C TRP A 168 -19.26 27.63 -1.00
N LEU A 169 -19.17 26.30 -0.91
CA LEU A 169 -19.71 25.52 0.21
C LEU A 169 -19.05 25.90 1.54
N GLN A 170 -17.72 26.06 1.57
CA GLN A 170 -16.99 26.53 2.75
C GLN A 170 -17.50 27.91 3.20
N ASP A 171 -17.71 28.84 2.27
CA ASP A 171 -18.20 30.18 2.56
C ASP A 171 -19.66 30.20 3.04
N VAL A 172 -20.52 29.32 2.50
CA VAL A 172 -21.95 29.33 2.86
C VAL A 172 -22.25 28.60 4.16
N PHE A 173 -21.46 27.59 4.49
CA PHE A 173 -21.65 26.81 5.72
C PHE A 173 -20.70 27.19 6.85
N ASP A 174 -19.62 27.94 6.59
CA ASP A 174 -18.64 28.36 7.60
C ASP A 174 -17.96 27.17 8.30
N ILE A 175 -17.50 26.19 7.52
CA ILE A 175 -17.02 24.87 7.98
C ILE A 175 -15.56 24.57 7.61
N PRO A 176 -14.88 23.67 8.35
CA PRO A 176 -13.53 23.23 8.01
C PRO A 176 -13.49 22.40 6.71
N LEU A 177 -12.35 22.46 6.02
CA LEU A 177 -12.06 21.79 4.77
C LEU A 177 -10.68 21.13 4.85
N VAL A 178 -10.60 19.89 4.38
CA VAL A 178 -9.34 19.21 4.09
C VAL A 178 -9.21 18.96 2.59
N ILE A 179 -8.03 19.23 2.03
CA ILE A 179 -7.71 19.04 0.61
C ILE A 179 -6.53 18.08 0.49
N GLN A 180 -6.75 16.91 -0.08
CA GLN A 180 -5.70 15.90 -0.29
C GLN A 180 -4.94 16.17 -1.58
N LEU A 181 -3.62 16.09 -1.52
CA LEU A 181 -2.72 16.01 -2.67
C LEU A 181 -2.15 14.60 -2.76
N THR A 182 -2.61 13.83 -3.75
CA THR A 182 -2.28 12.41 -3.92
C THR A 182 -0.99 12.22 -4.71
N ASP A 183 0.10 12.78 -4.18
CA ASP A 183 1.43 12.75 -4.79
C ASP A 183 2.07 11.36 -4.78
N ASP A 184 1.70 10.53 -3.81
CA ASP A 184 1.99 9.10 -3.74
C ASP A 184 1.34 8.29 -4.88
N GLU A 185 0.06 8.52 -5.19
CA GLU A 185 -0.62 7.92 -6.34
C GLU A 185 0.06 8.31 -7.63
N LYS A 186 0.44 9.58 -7.78
CA LYS A 186 1.19 10.01 -8.97
C LYS A 186 2.56 9.35 -9.06
N TYR A 187 3.24 9.14 -7.93
CA TYR A 187 4.45 8.34 -7.89
C TYR A 187 4.20 6.87 -8.30
N LEU A 188 3.08 6.27 -7.90
CA LEU A 188 2.75 4.86 -8.18
C LEU A 188 2.26 4.61 -9.61
N TRP A 189 1.55 5.55 -10.23
CA TRP A 189 1.01 5.41 -11.59
C TRP A 189 1.90 5.99 -12.68
N LYS A 190 2.78 6.94 -12.37
CA LYS A 190 3.67 7.58 -13.33
C LYS A 190 5.14 7.27 -13.08
N ASP A 191 5.95 7.48 -14.11
CA ASP A 191 7.40 7.40 -14.01
C ASP A 191 7.97 8.74 -13.53
N LEU A 192 7.71 9.05 -12.26
CA LEU A 192 8.16 10.27 -11.58
C LEU A 192 9.02 9.89 -10.38
N GLU A 193 9.99 10.75 -10.06
CA GLU A 193 10.76 10.66 -8.82
C GLU A 193 9.98 11.27 -7.65
N VAL A 194 10.26 10.80 -6.43
CA VAL A 194 9.58 11.28 -5.20
C VAL A 194 9.69 12.80 -5.02
N ASP A 195 10.89 13.36 -5.26
CA ASP A 195 11.12 14.80 -5.11
C ASP A 195 10.37 15.62 -6.19
N GLU A 196 10.15 15.03 -7.36
CA GLU A 196 9.35 15.65 -8.42
C GLU A 196 7.87 15.66 -8.04
N CYS A 197 7.31 14.55 -7.55
CA CYS A 197 5.93 14.50 -7.05
C CYS A 197 5.68 15.55 -5.96
N ASN A 198 6.57 15.67 -4.97
CA ASN A 198 6.47 16.68 -3.92
C ASN A 198 6.48 18.11 -4.47
N LYS A 199 7.33 18.39 -5.48
CA LYS A 199 7.36 19.69 -6.14
C LYS A 199 6.05 19.98 -6.87
N LEU A 200 5.50 19.01 -7.59
CA LEU A 200 4.22 19.16 -8.29
C LEU A 200 3.07 19.39 -7.31
N ALA A 201 3.05 18.67 -6.17
CA ALA A 201 2.09 18.88 -5.09
C ALA A 201 2.14 20.32 -4.57
N PHE A 202 3.35 20.82 -4.28
CA PHE A 202 3.55 22.19 -3.79
C PHE A 202 3.09 23.25 -4.80
N GLU A 203 3.38 23.06 -6.09
CA GLU A 203 2.93 23.99 -7.14
C GLU A 203 1.41 23.97 -7.35
N ASN A 204 0.78 22.78 -7.28
CA ASN A 204 -0.68 22.65 -7.37
C ASN A 204 -1.36 23.23 -6.12
N ALA A 205 -0.76 23.10 -4.93
CA ALA A 205 -1.24 23.77 -3.72
C ALA A 205 -1.32 25.29 -3.92
N ARG A 206 -0.34 25.89 -4.62
CA ARG A 206 -0.35 27.32 -4.95
C ARG A 206 -1.55 27.70 -5.83
N ASP A 207 -1.86 26.90 -6.83
CA ASP A 207 -3.05 27.09 -7.68
C ASP A 207 -4.35 26.95 -6.86
N ILE A 208 -4.43 25.95 -5.98
CA ILE A 208 -5.59 25.74 -5.10
C ILE A 208 -5.79 26.93 -4.15
N ILE A 209 -4.74 27.43 -3.53
CA ILE A 209 -4.81 28.60 -2.64
C ILE A 209 -5.28 29.85 -3.40
N ALA A 210 -4.88 30.01 -4.66
CA ALA A 210 -5.31 31.13 -5.52
C ALA A 210 -6.82 31.14 -5.84
N VAL A 211 -7.53 30.04 -5.59
CA VAL A 211 -9.01 29.99 -5.62
C VAL A 211 -9.61 30.89 -4.52
N GLY A 212 -8.89 31.08 -3.41
CA GLY A 212 -9.26 31.97 -2.31
C GLY A 212 -9.93 31.27 -1.12
N PHE A 213 -9.44 30.09 -0.74
CA PHE A 213 -9.85 29.39 0.49
C PHE A 213 -9.41 30.14 1.76
N ASP A 214 -10.18 30.00 2.85
CA ASP A 214 -9.83 30.59 4.14
C ASP A 214 -8.74 29.77 4.82
N LEU A 215 -7.58 30.39 5.07
CA LEU A 215 -6.46 29.77 5.79
C LEU A 215 -6.91 29.28 7.18
N ASN A 216 -7.81 29.94 7.89
CA ASN A 216 -8.20 29.49 9.23
C ASN A 216 -9.12 28.26 9.21
N LYS A 217 -9.56 27.81 8.03
CA LYS A 217 -10.53 26.71 7.86
C LYS A 217 -10.06 25.64 6.88
N THR A 218 -8.85 25.74 6.35
CA THR A 218 -8.41 24.85 5.26
C THR A 218 -7.06 24.24 5.58
N LEU A 219 -7.00 22.91 5.58
CA LEU A 219 -5.77 22.14 5.53
C LEU A 219 -5.60 21.57 4.13
N ILE A 220 -4.49 21.88 3.46
CA ILE A 220 -4.05 21.16 2.26
C ILE A 220 -2.97 20.18 2.74
N PHE A 221 -2.96 18.94 2.31
CA PHE A 221 -1.93 18.01 2.77
C PHE A 221 -1.44 17.11 1.64
N SER A 222 -0.15 16.77 1.68
CA SER A 222 0.48 15.76 0.83
C SER A 222 0.38 14.41 1.52
N ASP A 223 0.03 13.36 0.77
CA ASP A 223 -0.04 12.00 1.30
C ASP A 223 1.34 11.54 1.80
N MET A 224 2.41 11.89 1.08
CA MET A 224 3.78 11.57 1.52
C MET A 224 4.23 12.27 2.81
N ASP A 225 3.61 13.38 3.19
CA ASP A 225 4.01 14.20 4.34
C ASP A 225 3.05 14.09 5.55
N ILE A 226 1.80 13.68 5.34
CA ILE A 226 0.75 13.65 6.38
C ILE A 226 0.70 12.35 7.18
N ILE A 227 1.20 11.22 6.65
CA ILE A 227 1.01 9.87 7.24
C ILE A 227 1.80 9.74 8.55
N ASP A 228 1.24 10.35 9.59
CA ASP A 228 1.59 10.21 10.99
C ASP A 228 0.81 9.06 11.63
N SER A 229 0.95 8.89 12.95
CA SER A 229 0.37 7.74 13.65
C SER A 229 -1.16 7.68 13.51
N GLU A 230 -1.88 8.79 13.67
CA GLU A 230 -3.35 8.76 13.66
C GLU A 230 -3.90 8.57 12.25
N PHE A 231 -3.32 9.25 11.26
CA PHE A 231 -3.68 9.05 9.86
C PHE A 231 -3.39 7.60 9.42
N TYR A 232 -2.22 7.07 9.78
CA TYR A 232 -1.83 5.69 9.43
C TYR A 232 -2.72 4.63 10.09
N ARG A 233 -3.13 4.82 11.35
CA ARG A 233 -4.11 3.93 12.02
C ARG A 233 -5.43 3.85 11.26
N ASN A 234 -5.90 4.96 10.69
CA ASN A 234 -7.12 4.96 9.87
C ASN A 234 -6.92 4.27 8.52
N ILE A 235 -5.76 4.44 7.88
CA ILE A 235 -5.39 3.65 6.69
C ILE A 235 -5.49 2.17 7.02
N LEU A 236 -4.88 1.71 8.12
CA LEU A 236 -4.91 0.31 8.53
C LEU A 236 -6.33 -0.19 8.82
N ARG A 237 -7.17 0.61 9.50
CA ARG A 237 -8.58 0.26 9.74
C ARG A 237 -9.31 0.01 8.43
N VAL A 238 -9.11 0.86 7.43
CA VAL A 238 -9.73 0.71 6.11
C VAL A 238 -9.15 -0.50 5.37
N GLN A 239 -7.83 -0.66 5.36
CA GLN A 239 -7.15 -1.77 4.69
C GLN A 239 -7.56 -3.15 5.23
N LYS A 240 -7.81 -3.27 6.53
CA LYS A 240 -8.23 -4.53 7.15
C LYS A 240 -9.63 -4.96 6.68
N GLN A 241 -10.46 -4.02 6.23
CA GLN A 241 -11.84 -4.28 5.77
C GLN A 241 -11.96 -4.51 4.26
N ILE A 242 -10.87 -4.36 3.50
CA ILE A 242 -10.89 -4.48 2.03
C ILE A 242 -10.00 -5.63 1.60
N THR A 243 -10.53 -6.50 0.76
CA THR A 243 -9.84 -7.64 0.14
C THR A 243 -9.30 -7.30 -1.25
N PHE A 244 -8.34 -8.08 -1.74
CA PHE A 244 -7.85 -7.93 -3.11
C PHE A 244 -8.98 -8.14 -4.15
N ASN A 245 -9.88 -9.09 -3.93
CA ASN A 245 -11.00 -9.36 -4.82
C ASN A 245 -11.93 -8.15 -5.01
N GLU A 246 -12.14 -7.35 -3.95
CA GLU A 246 -12.96 -6.13 -4.03
C GLU A 246 -12.28 -5.06 -4.87
N VAL A 247 -10.99 -4.78 -4.63
CA VAL A 247 -10.25 -3.77 -5.41
C VAL A 247 -9.98 -4.22 -6.84
N LYS A 248 -9.79 -5.52 -7.08
CA LYS A 248 -9.70 -6.14 -8.41
C LYS A 248 -10.96 -5.89 -9.23
N LYS A 249 -12.14 -6.06 -8.63
CA LYS A 249 -13.43 -5.81 -9.30
C LYS A 249 -13.71 -4.32 -9.51
N LEU A 250 -13.35 -3.49 -8.54
CA LEU A 250 -13.74 -2.08 -8.53
C LEU A 250 -12.79 -1.17 -9.32
N PHE A 251 -11.50 -1.51 -9.38
CA PHE A 251 -10.45 -0.71 -10.01
C PHE A 251 -9.68 -1.45 -11.09
N GLU A 252 -10.13 -2.65 -11.48
CA GLU A 252 -9.51 -3.48 -12.52
C GLU A 252 -8.04 -3.84 -12.23
N PHE A 253 -7.66 -3.91 -10.95
CA PHE A 253 -6.34 -4.38 -10.58
C PHE A 253 -6.19 -5.88 -10.85
N ASP A 254 -5.00 -6.28 -11.24
CA ASP A 254 -4.64 -7.65 -11.56
C ASP A 254 -3.40 -8.10 -10.77
N GLU A 255 -2.96 -9.33 -10.99
CA GLU A 255 -1.79 -9.86 -10.28
C GLU A 255 -0.47 -9.17 -10.68
N SER A 256 -0.44 -8.47 -11.82
CA SER A 256 0.71 -7.69 -12.27
C SER A 256 0.80 -6.32 -11.58
N SER A 257 -0.31 -5.88 -10.99
CA SER A 257 -0.41 -4.59 -10.31
C SER A 257 0.53 -4.53 -9.11
N SER A 258 1.23 -3.41 -8.98
CA SER A 258 2.11 -3.16 -7.83
C SER A 258 1.29 -3.06 -6.55
N ILE A 259 1.79 -3.60 -5.44
CA ILE A 259 1.09 -3.57 -4.14
C ILE A 259 0.80 -2.15 -3.65
N GLY A 260 1.57 -1.15 -4.09
CA GLY A 260 1.28 0.26 -3.83
C GLY A 260 -0.04 0.74 -4.44
N LYS A 261 -0.33 0.35 -5.69
CA LYS A 261 -1.61 0.67 -6.36
C LYS A 261 -2.80 0.03 -5.63
N ILE A 262 -2.62 -1.21 -5.19
CA ILE A 262 -3.64 -2.00 -4.48
C ILE A 262 -4.02 -1.36 -3.14
N MET A 263 -3.07 -0.73 -2.44
CA MET A 263 -3.35 -0.10 -1.15
C MET A 263 -3.91 1.33 -1.25
N PHE A 264 -3.65 2.04 -2.35
CA PHE A 264 -4.01 3.45 -2.51
C PHE A 264 -5.49 3.78 -2.22
N PRO A 265 -6.48 2.93 -2.58
CA PRO A 265 -7.88 3.20 -2.22
C PRO A 265 -8.11 3.45 -0.72
N ALA A 266 -7.34 2.80 0.17
CA ALA A 266 -7.44 3.04 1.61
C ALA A 266 -6.86 4.41 2.03
N ILE A 267 -5.83 4.89 1.35
CA ILE A 267 -5.27 6.24 1.56
C ILE A 267 -6.29 7.29 1.14
N GLN A 268 -6.88 7.15 -0.07
CA GLN A 268 -7.91 8.07 -0.57
C GLN A 268 -9.17 8.12 0.31
N ALA A 269 -9.51 7.00 0.96
CA ALA A 269 -10.67 6.87 1.85
C ALA A 269 -10.44 7.54 3.22
N SER A 270 -9.22 7.48 3.75
CA SER A 270 -8.91 7.87 5.13
C SER A 270 -9.27 9.32 5.50
N PRO A 271 -9.10 10.33 4.63
CA PRO A 271 -9.52 11.71 4.93
C PRO A 271 -11.03 11.90 5.14
N ALA A 272 -11.86 10.93 4.75
CA ALA A 272 -13.30 10.96 5.00
C ALA A 272 -13.69 10.66 6.47
N PHE A 273 -12.72 10.28 7.30
CA PHE A 273 -12.89 10.06 8.73
C PHE A 273 -12.19 11.16 9.53
N SER A 274 -12.92 11.84 10.42
CA SER A 274 -12.39 13.00 11.15
C SER A 274 -11.27 12.63 12.14
N SER A 275 -11.22 11.37 12.59
CA SER A 275 -10.10 10.85 13.40
C SER A 275 -8.74 10.92 12.70
N SER A 276 -8.71 11.09 11.38
CA SER A 276 -7.46 11.29 10.62
C SER A 276 -6.80 12.65 10.85
N PHE A 277 -7.53 13.59 11.48
CA PHE A 277 -7.05 14.97 11.70
C PHE A 277 -7.33 15.42 13.14
N PRO A 278 -6.68 14.80 14.15
CA PRO A 278 -6.88 15.17 15.55
C PRO A 278 -6.50 16.63 15.85
N GLU A 279 -5.62 17.26 15.07
CA GLU A 279 -5.25 18.67 15.21
C GLU A 279 -6.43 19.60 14.90
N ILE A 280 -7.31 19.18 13.99
CA ILE A 280 -8.49 19.92 13.55
C ILE A 280 -9.68 19.60 14.44
N PHE A 281 -9.92 18.31 14.73
CA PHE A 281 -11.16 17.83 15.32
C PHE A 281 -11.03 17.38 16.79
N GLY A 282 -9.82 17.39 17.35
CA GLY A 282 -9.53 16.92 18.70
C GLY A 282 -9.80 15.42 18.84
N SER A 283 -10.36 15.02 19.98
CA SER A 283 -10.74 13.62 20.25
C SER A 283 -11.97 13.14 19.47
N LYS A 284 -12.62 14.00 18.67
CA LYS A 284 -13.87 13.67 17.98
C LYS A 284 -13.62 12.81 16.76
N ARG A 285 -13.89 11.51 16.89
CA ARG A 285 -13.56 10.51 15.85
C ARG A 285 -14.57 10.41 14.70
N ASN A 286 -15.81 10.90 14.87
CA ASN A 286 -16.89 10.61 13.93
C ASN A 286 -17.71 11.85 13.51
N ILE A 287 -17.05 12.89 12.99
CA ILE A 287 -17.75 14.06 12.44
C ILE A 287 -18.16 13.74 10.98
N PRO A 288 -19.42 14.00 10.56
CA PRO A 288 -19.85 13.77 9.19
C PRO A 288 -19.03 14.55 8.15
N CYS A 289 -18.67 13.87 7.06
CA CYS A 289 -17.92 14.44 5.94
C CYS A 289 -18.83 14.66 4.72
N LEU A 290 -18.67 15.79 4.01
CA LEU A 290 -19.21 16.04 2.67
C LEU A 290 -18.06 16.12 1.67
N VAL A 291 -18.02 15.15 0.76
CA VAL A 291 -17.04 15.06 -0.32
C VAL A 291 -17.57 15.77 -1.57
N THR A 292 -16.75 16.63 -2.16
CA THR A 292 -17.02 17.22 -3.48
C THR A 292 -15.95 16.78 -4.46
N CYS A 293 -16.34 16.05 -5.49
CA CYS A 293 -15.41 15.48 -6.46
C CYS A 293 -16.02 15.42 -7.86
N ALA A 294 -15.17 15.16 -8.85
CA ALA A 294 -15.66 14.73 -10.15
C ALA A 294 -16.14 13.27 -10.07
N ILE A 295 -17.02 12.90 -10.99
CA ILE A 295 -17.73 11.62 -10.92
C ILE A 295 -16.87 10.37 -11.13
N ASP A 296 -15.71 10.52 -11.77
CA ASP A 296 -14.69 9.47 -11.93
C ASP A 296 -14.08 9.01 -10.60
N GLN A 297 -14.28 9.77 -9.52
CA GLN A 297 -13.83 9.42 -8.17
C GLN A 297 -14.88 8.63 -7.38
N ASP A 298 -16.09 8.41 -7.92
CA ASP A 298 -17.15 7.66 -7.22
C ASP A 298 -16.73 6.25 -6.76
N PRO A 299 -15.95 5.46 -7.50
CA PRO A 299 -15.53 4.13 -7.04
C PRO A 299 -14.80 4.17 -5.68
N TYR A 300 -13.88 5.12 -5.47
CA TYR A 300 -13.16 5.29 -4.21
C TYR A 300 -14.08 5.61 -3.04
N PHE A 301 -15.01 6.54 -3.25
CA PHE A 301 -15.90 6.98 -2.18
C PHE A 301 -17.08 6.02 -1.95
N ARG A 302 -17.46 5.22 -2.95
CA ARG A 302 -18.37 4.09 -2.78
C ARG A 302 -17.76 3.05 -1.84
N LEU A 303 -16.53 2.63 -2.12
CA LEU A 303 -15.76 1.75 -1.24
C LEU A 303 -15.62 2.33 0.17
N THR A 304 -15.32 3.63 0.26
CA THR A 304 -15.22 4.34 1.55
C THR A 304 -16.52 4.27 2.34
N ARG A 305 -17.68 4.41 1.67
CA ARG A 305 -19.00 4.34 2.32
C ARG A 305 -19.35 2.93 2.79
N ASP A 306 -18.92 1.90 2.06
CA ASP A 306 -19.13 0.50 2.45
C ASP A 306 -18.31 0.17 3.70
N VAL A 307 -17.03 0.56 3.71
CA VAL A 307 -16.12 0.39 4.86
C VAL A 307 -16.55 1.23 6.07
N ALA A 308 -17.02 2.46 5.86
CA ALA A 308 -17.44 3.35 6.95
C ALA A 308 -18.46 2.68 7.89
N GLY A 309 -19.43 1.94 7.32
CA GLY A 309 -20.43 1.21 8.09
C GLY A 309 -19.83 0.10 8.97
N LEU A 310 -18.85 -0.64 8.44
CA LEU A 310 -18.15 -1.71 9.15
C LEU A 310 -17.29 -1.18 10.31
N LEU A 311 -16.75 0.03 10.15
CA LEU A 311 -15.91 0.68 11.16
C LEU A 311 -16.69 1.52 12.19
N GLY A 312 -18.03 1.61 12.06
CA GLY A 312 -18.86 2.44 12.93
C GLY A 312 -18.77 3.95 12.66
N PHE A 313 -18.22 4.35 11.51
CA PHE A 313 -18.17 5.76 11.09
C PHE A 313 -19.42 6.18 10.30
N HIS A 314 -19.72 7.47 10.31
CA HIS A 314 -20.72 8.03 9.40
C HIS A 314 -20.25 7.88 7.95
N LYS A 315 -21.09 7.28 7.11
CA LYS A 315 -20.83 7.21 5.66
C LYS A 315 -20.64 8.62 5.10
N PRO A 316 -19.56 8.93 4.36
CA PRO A 316 -19.38 10.28 3.80
C PRO A 316 -20.49 10.62 2.80
N ALA A 317 -21.05 11.82 2.91
CA ALA A 317 -21.94 12.37 1.89
C ALA A 317 -21.13 12.82 0.68
N MET A 318 -21.76 12.90 -0.49
CA MET A 318 -21.07 13.25 -1.73
C MET A 318 -21.89 14.19 -2.60
N MET A 319 -21.20 15.05 -3.35
CA MET A 319 -21.72 15.78 -4.51
C MET A 319 -20.76 15.61 -5.68
N CYS A 320 -21.28 15.17 -6.83
CA CYS A 320 -20.46 14.83 -7.98
C CYS A 320 -20.68 15.78 -9.16
N SER A 321 -19.58 16.23 -9.78
CA SER A 321 -19.62 17.07 -10.97
C SER A 321 -19.54 16.28 -12.26
N LYS A 322 -20.05 16.88 -13.34
CA LYS A 322 -19.68 16.55 -14.72
C LYS A 322 -18.20 16.83 -14.95
N VAL A 323 -17.63 16.16 -15.94
CA VAL A 323 -16.27 16.38 -16.43
C VAL A 323 -16.31 17.46 -17.53
N LEU A 324 -15.34 18.38 -17.51
CA LEU A 324 -15.18 19.36 -18.58
C LEU A 324 -14.52 18.68 -19.81
N PRO A 325 -15.06 18.87 -21.03
CA PRO A 325 -14.53 18.21 -22.23
C PRO A 325 -13.19 18.80 -22.67
N ALA A 326 -12.42 18.01 -23.43
CA ALA A 326 -11.23 18.49 -24.11
C ALA A 326 -11.57 19.54 -25.18
N LEU A 327 -10.59 20.38 -25.53
CA LEU A 327 -10.77 21.38 -26.59
C LEU A 327 -11.18 20.72 -27.92
N GLN A 328 -10.58 19.59 -28.28
CA GLN A 328 -10.78 18.92 -29.57
C GLN A 328 -12.16 18.27 -29.76
N GLY A 329 -13.01 18.25 -28.73
CA GLY A 329 -14.37 17.75 -28.86
C GLY A 329 -14.86 17.04 -27.60
N ALA A 330 -16.15 16.73 -27.62
CA ALA A 330 -16.83 16.14 -26.48
C ALA A 330 -16.23 14.78 -26.10
N THR A 331 -15.86 13.93 -27.06
CA THR A 331 -15.52 12.50 -26.87
C THR A 331 -14.26 12.22 -26.04
N GLY A 332 -13.49 13.24 -25.64
CA GLY A 332 -12.29 13.11 -24.81
C GLY A 332 -12.32 13.98 -23.55
N LYS A 333 -11.77 13.45 -22.45
CA LYS A 333 -11.42 14.23 -21.25
C LYS A 333 -10.12 15.00 -21.51
N MET A 334 -9.98 16.19 -20.93
CA MET A 334 -8.71 16.92 -20.94
C MET A 334 -7.59 16.06 -20.33
N SER A 335 -6.41 16.07 -20.97
CA SER A 335 -5.25 15.33 -20.48
C SER A 335 -4.09 16.26 -20.19
N ASP A 336 -3.48 16.11 -19.01
CA ASP A 336 -2.19 16.72 -18.67
C ASP A 336 -1.06 16.26 -19.62
N SER A 337 -1.25 15.16 -20.36
CA SER A 337 -0.29 14.66 -21.36
C SER A 337 -0.44 15.30 -22.76
N ASP A 338 -1.52 16.05 -23.00
CA ASP A 338 -1.71 16.81 -24.23
C ASP A 338 -1.96 18.28 -23.88
N GLU A 339 -0.89 19.08 -23.93
CA GLU A 339 -0.94 20.51 -23.63
C GLU A 339 -1.89 21.31 -24.53
N LEU A 340 -2.27 20.76 -25.69
CA LEU A 340 -3.18 21.39 -26.63
C LEU A 340 -4.65 21.05 -26.34
N SER A 341 -4.90 20.04 -25.50
CA SER A 341 -6.25 19.59 -25.15
C SER A 341 -6.95 20.44 -24.10
N CYS A 342 -6.20 21.29 -23.39
CA CYS A 342 -6.71 22.02 -22.22
C CYS A 342 -6.15 23.45 -22.12
N ILE A 343 -6.84 24.27 -21.34
CA ILE A 343 -6.40 25.62 -20.94
C ILE A 343 -5.81 25.54 -19.53
N TYR A 344 -4.52 25.82 -19.42
CA TYR A 344 -3.80 25.86 -18.14
C TYR A 344 -4.04 27.19 -17.42
N LEU A 345 -4.02 27.17 -16.08
CA LEU A 345 -4.18 28.37 -15.26
C LEU A 345 -3.01 29.35 -15.39
N THR A 346 -1.89 28.87 -15.93
CA THR A 346 -0.69 29.66 -16.25
C THR A 346 -0.61 30.10 -17.72
N ASP A 347 -1.58 29.72 -18.58
CA ASP A 347 -1.59 30.17 -19.97
C ASP A 347 -1.75 31.70 -20.04
N THR A 348 -0.99 32.34 -20.93
CA THR A 348 -1.15 33.75 -21.27
C THR A 348 -2.39 33.99 -22.14
N PRO A 349 -2.92 35.23 -22.24
CA PRO A 349 -4.08 35.53 -23.09
C PRO A 349 -3.88 35.12 -24.55
N ASN A 350 -2.65 35.27 -25.06
CA ASN A 350 -2.29 34.86 -26.40
C ASN A 350 -2.31 33.34 -26.57
N GLN A 351 -1.85 32.58 -25.57
CA GLN A 351 -1.92 31.12 -25.58
C GLN A 351 -3.36 30.63 -25.54
N ILE A 352 -4.21 31.20 -24.68
CA ILE A 352 -5.65 30.88 -24.59
C ILE A 352 -6.33 31.14 -25.93
N LYS A 353 -6.15 32.36 -26.48
CA LYS A 353 -6.71 32.74 -27.79
C LYS A 353 -6.28 31.78 -28.89
N LYS A 354 -4.99 31.42 -28.92
CA LYS A 354 -4.45 30.45 -29.90
C LYS A 354 -5.09 29.07 -29.71
N LYS A 355 -5.20 28.59 -28.47
CA LYS A 355 -5.75 27.27 -28.15
C LYS A 355 -7.23 27.18 -28.51
N VAL A 356 -8.05 28.14 -28.08
CA VAL A 356 -9.48 28.19 -28.39
C VAL A 356 -9.73 28.30 -29.90
N ASN A 357 -9.04 29.20 -30.59
CA ASN A 357 -9.26 29.37 -32.03
C ASN A 357 -8.87 28.13 -32.83
N LYS A 358 -7.74 27.50 -32.48
CA LYS A 358 -7.19 26.40 -33.26
C LYS A 358 -7.75 25.02 -32.91
N TYR A 359 -8.03 24.77 -31.64
CA TYR A 359 -8.34 23.41 -31.17
C TYR A 359 -9.75 23.25 -30.63
N ALA A 360 -10.46 24.32 -30.23
CA ALA A 360 -11.85 24.17 -29.77
C ALA A 360 -12.74 23.70 -30.92
N PHE A 361 -13.30 22.50 -30.77
CA PHE A 361 -14.26 21.92 -31.69
C PHE A 361 -15.51 22.80 -31.78
N SER A 362 -16.02 22.96 -33.01
CA SER A 362 -17.19 23.78 -33.26
C SER A 362 -18.40 22.93 -33.61
N GLY A 363 -19.55 23.30 -33.05
CA GLY A 363 -20.88 22.86 -33.50
C GLY A 363 -21.45 23.71 -34.65
N GLY A 364 -20.63 24.56 -35.28
CA GLY A 364 -21.01 25.37 -36.42
C GLY A 364 -21.27 24.53 -37.68
N ARG A 365 -21.63 25.21 -38.78
CA ARG A 365 -21.84 24.56 -40.08
C ARG A 365 -20.65 24.83 -41.00
N ASP A 366 -20.49 24.00 -42.02
CA ASP A 366 -19.34 24.06 -42.93
C ASP A 366 -19.31 25.37 -43.74
N THR A 367 -20.49 25.95 -44.00
CA THR A 367 -20.62 27.21 -44.74
C THR A 367 -21.32 28.29 -43.90
N LEU A 368 -20.99 29.55 -44.17
CA LEU A 368 -21.64 30.70 -43.52
C LEU A 368 -23.15 30.70 -43.77
N GLU A 369 -23.56 30.43 -45.01
CA GLU A 369 -24.98 30.39 -45.41
C GLU A 369 -25.75 29.33 -44.62
N GLU A 370 -25.21 28.11 -44.55
CA GLU A 370 -25.83 27.03 -43.78
C GLU A 370 -25.87 27.35 -42.29
N HIS A 371 -24.83 28.00 -41.75
CA HIS A 371 -24.82 28.42 -40.35
C HIS A 371 -25.86 29.51 -40.05
N ARG A 372 -26.03 30.49 -40.95
CA ARG A 372 -27.07 31.51 -40.82
C ARG A 372 -28.48 30.91 -40.90
N GLU A 373 -28.66 29.84 -41.68
CA GLU A 373 -29.96 29.18 -41.86
C GLU A 373 -30.30 28.22 -40.71
N LYS A 374 -29.36 27.34 -40.33
CA LYS A 374 -29.60 26.22 -39.40
C LYS A 374 -29.03 26.41 -38.01
N GLY A 375 -28.25 27.49 -37.79
CA GLY A 375 -27.54 27.76 -36.55
C GLY A 375 -26.46 26.75 -36.20
N GLY A 376 -25.77 27.04 -35.10
CA GLY A 376 -24.79 26.15 -34.46
C GLY A 376 -25.42 25.28 -33.38
N ASP A 377 -24.86 24.08 -33.20
CA ASP A 377 -25.26 23.17 -32.15
C ASP A 377 -24.49 23.45 -30.85
N CYS A 378 -25.22 23.99 -29.86
CA CYS A 378 -24.69 24.34 -28.54
C CYS A 378 -24.30 23.11 -27.70
N ASP A 379 -24.91 21.95 -27.96
CA ASP A 379 -24.71 20.74 -27.17
C ASP A 379 -23.49 19.94 -27.64
N VAL A 380 -22.83 20.36 -28.73
CA VAL A 380 -21.54 19.83 -29.20
C VAL A 380 -20.42 20.88 -29.29
N ASP A 381 -20.74 22.18 -29.35
CA ASP A 381 -19.72 23.23 -29.42
C ASP A 381 -18.98 23.41 -28.10
N VAL A 382 -17.68 23.11 -28.11
CA VAL A 382 -16.85 23.14 -26.90
C VAL A 382 -16.74 24.55 -26.33
N SER A 383 -16.82 25.59 -27.16
CA SER A 383 -16.75 26.97 -26.67
C SER A 383 -17.98 27.33 -25.85
N PHE A 384 -19.17 26.91 -26.32
CA PHE A 384 -20.42 27.07 -25.58
C PHE A 384 -20.45 26.19 -24.31
N MET A 385 -19.94 24.96 -24.38
CA MET A 385 -19.80 24.10 -23.21
C MET A 385 -18.96 24.77 -22.14
N TYR A 386 -17.78 25.32 -22.46
CA TYR A 386 -16.94 26.01 -21.49
C TYR A 386 -17.61 27.26 -20.91
N LEU A 387 -18.32 28.05 -21.73
CA LEU A 387 -19.12 29.18 -21.25
C LEU A 387 -20.17 28.74 -20.22
N THR A 388 -20.78 27.56 -20.39
CA THR A 388 -21.75 27.01 -19.44
C THR A 388 -21.15 26.78 -18.05
N PHE A 389 -19.85 26.53 -17.94
CA PHE A 389 -19.15 26.45 -16.66
C PHE A 389 -18.72 27.85 -16.18
N PHE A 390 -18.02 28.62 -17.00
CA PHE A 390 -17.25 29.76 -16.50
C PHE A 390 -17.95 31.12 -16.61
N LEU A 391 -18.99 31.28 -17.43
CA LEU A 391 -19.77 32.51 -17.51
C LEU A 391 -20.84 32.53 -16.41
N GLU A 392 -20.71 33.37 -15.40
CA GLU A 392 -21.67 33.43 -14.27
C GLU A 392 -23.02 34.08 -14.63
N ASP A 393 -23.04 34.95 -15.65
CA ASP A 393 -24.26 35.65 -16.09
C ASP A 393 -25.19 34.69 -16.89
N ASP A 394 -26.24 34.20 -16.21
CA ASP A 394 -27.25 33.31 -16.76
C ASP A 394 -28.03 33.94 -17.93
N GLU A 395 -28.31 35.26 -17.88
CA GLU A 395 -29.04 35.97 -18.95
C GLU A 395 -28.18 36.08 -20.20
N ARG A 396 -26.91 36.46 -20.03
CA ARG A 396 -25.95 36.53 -21.14
C ARG A 396 -25.71 35.15 -21.75
N LEU A 397 -25.57 34.11 -20.94
CA LEU A 397 -25.38 32.75 -21.42
C LEU A 397 -26.58 32.28 -22.27
N GLN A 398 -27.80 32.57 -21.83
CA GLN A 398 -29.02 32.25 -22.57
C GLN A 398 -29.12 33.05 -23.88
N GLN A 399 -28.73 34.32 -23.87
CA GLN A 399 -28.64 35.14 -25.08
C GLN A 399 -27.65 34.55 -26.08
N ILE A 400 -26.46 34.13 -25.63
CA ILE A 400 -25.45 33.47 -26.47
C ILE A 400 -26.02 32.16 -27.06
N ARG A 401 -26.72 31.35 -26.25
CA ARG A 401 -27.37 30.10 -26.71
C ARG A 401 -28.36 30.38 -27.83
N SER A 402 -29.25 31.35 -27.63
CA SER A 402 -30.27 31.73 -28.61
C SER A 402 -29.66 32.30 -29.88
N ASP A 403 -28.68 33.19 -29.77
CA ASP A 403 -28.03 33.80 -30.93
C ASP A 403 -27.21 32.77 -31.73
N TYR A 404 -26.51 31.84 -31.07
CA TYR A 404 -25.74 30.82 -31.77
C TYR A 404 -26.64 29.75 -32.42
N ALA A 405 -27.65 29.28 -31.70
CA ALA A 405 -28.60 28.27 -32.21
C ALA A 405 -29.50 28.80 -33.34
N SER A 406 -29.71 30.12 -33.42
CA SER A 406 -30.45 30.75 -34.53
C SER A 406 -29.57 31.13 -35.72
N GLY A 407 -28.25 30.96 -35.63
CA GLY A 407 -27.31 31.40 -36.66
C GLY A 407 -27.02 32.90 -36.65
N LYS A 408 -27.54 33.66 -35.68
CA LYS A 408 -27.25 35.10 -35.51
C LYS A 408 -25.81 35.35 -35.04
N MET A 409 -25.26 34.49 -34.20
CA MET A 409 -23.87 34.52 -33.76
C MET A 409 -23.06 33.48 -34.54
N LEU A 410 -21.88 33.86 -35.04
CA LEU A 410 -20.95 32.94 -35.71
C LEU A 410 -20.04 32.23 -34.70
N THR A 411 -19.50 31.08 -35.06
CA THR A 411 -18.50 30.34 -34.26
C THR A 411 -17.33 31.20 -33.80
N GLY A 412 -16.81 32.07 -34.68
CA GLY A 412 -15.71 32.97 -34.34
C GLY A 412 -16.08 33.96 -33.22
N GLU A 413 -17.32 34.44 -33.21
CA GLU A 413 -17.84 35.34 -32.17
C GLU A 413 -18.05 34.60 -30.85
N LEU A 414 -18.57 33.37 -30.89
CA LEU A 414 -18.70 32.50 -29.71
C LEU A 414 -17.34 32.23 -29.06
N LYS A 415 -16.32 31.90 -29.87
CA LYS A 415 -14.94 31.71 -29.40
C LYS A 415 -14.37 32.97 -28.75
N LEU A 416 -14.68 34.15 -29.29
CA LEU A 416 -14.28 35.42 -28.70
C LEU A 416 -14.93 35.66 -27.33
N GLU A 417 -16.20 35.32 -27.15
CA GLU A 417 -16.86 35.39 -25.84
C GLU A 417 -16.17 34.50 -24.81
N LEU A 418 -15.81 33.26 -25.19
CA LEU A 418 -15.05 32.37 -24.31
C LEU A 418 -13.68 32.94 -23.94
N ILE A 419 -12.96 33.48 -24.93
CA ILE A 419 -11.63 34.09 -24.70
C ILE A 419 -11.77 35.26 -23.72
N LYS A 420 -12.81 36.11 -23.83
CA LYS A 420 -13.04 37.21 -22.88
C LYS A 420 -13.29 36.70 -21.46
N VAL A 421 -14.09 35.64 -21.30
CA VAL A 421 -14.34 35.03 -19.98
C VAL A 421 -13.04 34.52 -19.36
N PHE A 422 -12.21 33.82 -20.12
CA PHE A 422 -10.91 33.37 -19.61
C PHE A 422 -9.91 34.49 -19.39
N ASP A 423 -9.93 35.55 -20.20
CA ASP A 423 -9.13 36.75 -19.93
C ASP A 423 -9.57 37.32 -18.58
N ILE A 424 -10.87 37.55 -18.32
CA ILE A 424 -11.35 38.01 -17.01
C ILE A 424 -10.89 37.10 -15.85
N ILE A 425 -10.93 35.78 -16.03
CA ILE A 425 -10.53 34.80 -15.00
C ILE A 425 -9.02 34.78 -14.79
N LEU A 426 -8.21 34.93 -15.86
CA LEU A 426 -6.76 34.66 -15.87
C LEU A 426 -5.89 35.93 -16.00
N ASN A 427 -6.31 36.99 -16.71
CA ASN A 427 -5.53 38.19 -17.07
C ASN A 427 -6.36 39.48 -17.38
N LEU A 428 -5.88 40.63 -16.88
CA LEU A 428 -6.22 42.05 -17.21
C LEU A 428 -7.27 42.81 -16.37
N ARG A 429 -6.72 43.79 -15.62
CA ARG A 429 -7.00 45.24 -15.54
C ARG A 429 -8.39 45.74 -15.94
N PHE A 430 -9.07 46.32 -14.94
CA PHE A 430 -10.30 47.10 -15.06
C PHE A 430 -10.18 48.26 -16.07
N THR A 431 -11.06 48.26 -17.08
CA THR A 431 -11.70 49.49 -17.57
C THR A 431 -13.16 49.44 -17.17
N SER A 432 -13.56 50.48 -16.42
CA SER A 432 -14.86 50.74 -15.81
C SER A 432 -16.06 50.32 -16.67
N TYR A 433 -16.91 49.41 -16.19
CA TYR A 433 -18.37 49.56 -16.11
C TYR A 433 -18.97 48.41 -15.27
N LEU A 434 -19.84 48.78 -14.31
CA LEU A 434 -20.81 47.97 -13.53
C LEU A 434 -20.38 47.27 -12.21
N CYS A 435 -20.50 48.07 -11.13
CA CYS A 435 -20.96 47.80 -9.74
C CYS A 435 -21.69 46.46 -9.56
N VAL A 436 -21.29 45.50 -8.69
CA VAL A 436 -21.48 45.49 -7.22
C VAL A 436 -20.40 44.65 -6.46
N LEU A 437 -19.42 44.02 -7.13
CA LEU A 437 -18.39 43.15 -6.50
C LEU A 437 -17.01 43.82 -6.32
N GLN A 438 -17.00 45.08 -5.93
CA GLN A 438 -15.78 45.89 -5.74
C GLN A 438 -14.92 45.54 -4.49
N LYS A 439 -15.03 44.34 -3.89
CA LYS A 439 -14.39 44.08 -2.59
C LYS A 439 -13.44 42.88 -2.42
N LEU A 440 -13.16 42.02 -3.40
CA LEU A 440 -12.31 40.83 -3.12
C LEU A 440 -11.54 40.15 -4.28
N ILE A 441 -11.51 40.72 -5.49
CA ILE A 441 -11.23 39.92 -6.70
C ILE A 441 -10.05 40.46 -7.51
N GLY A 442 -8.84 39.98 -7.21
CA GLY A 442 -7.78 39.87 -8.21
C GLY A 442 -7.97 38.61 -9.07
N THR A 443 -7.39 38.55 -10.26
CA THR A 443 -7.45 37.35 -11.13
C THR A 443 -6.73 36.17 -10.50
N HIS A 444 -6.92 34.94 -11.01
CA HIS A 444 -6.20 33.78 -10.50
C HIS A 444 -4.68 33.97 -10.58
N GLN A 445 -4.16 34.47 -11.71
CA GLN A 445 -2.72 34.67 -11.89
C GLN A 445 -2.15 35.80 -11.02
N GLU A 446 -2.95 36.84 -10.71
CA GLU A 446 -2.56 37.89 -9.77
C GLU A 446 -2.47 37.34 -8.35
N LYS A 447 -3.52 36.64 -7.88
CA LYS A 447 -3.52 35.96 -6.58
C LYS A 447 -2.38 34.96 -6.45
N ARG A 448 -2.13 34.17 -7.50
CA ARG A 448 -1.02 33.20 -7.53
C ARG A 448 0.35 33.86 -7.34
N LYS A 449 0.56 35.06 -7.89
CA LYS A 449 1.84 35.80 -7.73
C LYS A 449 2.06 36.31 -6.31
N GLU A 450 0.98 36.57 -5.57
CA GLU A 450 1.04 37.02 -4.17
C GLU A 450 1.26 35.86 -3.18
N ILE A 451 1.01 34.62 -3.59
CA ILE A 451 1.19 33.44 -2.76
C ILE A 451 2.67 33.04 -2.71
N THR A 452 3.32 33.41 -1.61
CA THR A 452 4.68 32.99 -1.28
C THR A 452 4.73 31.53 -0.83
N ASP A 453 5.92 30.94 -0.83
CA ASP A 453 6.13 29.58 -0.30
C ASP A 453 5.74 29.46 1.17
N ASP A 454 5.88 30.54 1.95
CA ASP A 454 5.44 30.58 3.36
C ASP A 454 3.92 30.48 3.49
N ILE A 455 3.16 31.13 2.60
CA ILE A 455 1.70 31.00 2.58
C ILE A 455 1.32 29.56 2.23
N VAL A 456 1.97 28.94 1.24
CA VAL A 456 1.73 27.53 0.90
C VAL A 456 1.99 26.63 2.10
N ARG A 457 3.13 26.82 2.79
CA ARG A 457 3.47 26.07 4.00
C ARG A 457 2.46 26.28 5.12
N GLN A 458 1.93 27.48 5.30
CA GLN A 458 0.87 27.74 6.28
C GLN A 458 -0.39 26.94 5.99
N PHE A 459 -0.84 26.88 4.74
CA PHE A 459 -1.97 26.02 4.35
C PHE A 459 -1.66 24.54 4.55
N MET A 460 -0.40 24.14 4.28
CA MET A 460 0.04 22.75 4.32
C MET A 460 0.44 22.20 5.70
N THR A 461 0.47 23.05 6.72
CA THR A 461 0.83 22.64 8.08
C THR A 461 -0.42 22.28 8.88
N PRO A 462 -0.54 21.05 9.41
CA PRO A 462 -1.62 20.66 10.32
C PRO A 462 -1.73 21.62 11.51
N ARG A 463 -2.94 22.10 11.80
CA ARG A 463 -3.22 23.06 12.86
C ARG A 463 -4.70 23.04 13.22
N SER A 464 -5.02 23.54 14.41
CA SER A 464 -6.42 23.77 14.79
C SER A 464 -7.05 24.84 13.90
N LEU A 465 -8.24 24.54 13.40
CA LEU A 465 -9.01 25.42 12.52
C LEU A 465 -10.09 26.16 13.33
N LYS A 466 -10.42 27.39 12.95
CA LYS A 466 -11.44 28.21 13.62
C LYS A 466 -12.81 27.98 12.98
N PHE A 467 -13.73 27.33 13.70
CA PHE A 467 -15.12 27.12 13.28
C PHE A 467 -16.07 26.98 14.50
N LYS A 468 -17.38 27.12 14.28
CA LYS A 468 -18.39 27.02 15.35
C LYS A 468 -18.51 25.58 15.86
N SER A 469 -18.10 25.32 17.10
CA SER A 469 -18.21 23.99 17.72
C SER A 469 -19.57 23.81 18.44
N GLY A 470 -20.47 23.00 17.89
CA GLY A 470 -21.61 22.46 18.63
C GLY A 470 -21.18 21.35 19.61
N SER A 471 -21.82 21.30 20.78
CA SER A 471 -21.62 20.30 21.85
C SER A 471 -22.26 18.97 21.48
N LEU A 472 -21.52 17.85 21.50
CA LEU A 472 -22.05 16.51 21.20
C LEU A 472 -21.29 15.42 21.98
N GLU A 473 -22.04 14.52 22.62
CA GLU A 473 -21.61 13.35 23.42
C GLU A 473 -21.42 12.08 22.56
N GLU A 474 -20.57 11.16 23.05
CA GLU A 474 -20.19 9.90 22.40
C GLU A 474 -21.02 8.70 22.91
N SER A 475 -21.26 7.71 22.04
CA SER A 475 -21.73 6.37 22.42
C SER A 475 -20.87 5.27 21.77
N SER A 476 -20.62 4.20 22.53
CA SER A 476 -19.69 3.09 22.23
C SER A 476 -20.41 1.74 22.19
N PHE A 477 -20.10 0.85 21.24
CA PHE A 477 -20.47 -0.58 21.29
C PHE A 477 -19.45 -1.51 20.61
N GLU A 478 -19.46 -2.78 21.04
CA GLU A 478 -18.45 -3.84 20.91
C GLU A 478 -18.69 -4.82 19.73
N ASN A 479 -17.63 -5.52 19.29
CA ASN A 479 -17.60 -6.51 18.19
C ASN A 479 -17.39 -7.95 18.70
N ASN A 480 -17.85 -8.95 17.91
CA ASN A 480 -17.74 -10.39 18.16
C ASN A 480 -16.85 -11.12 17.12
N GLU A 481 -16.10 -12.14 17.57
CA GLU A 481 -15.12 -12.99 16.85
C GLU A 481 -15.72 -14.23 16.14
N TYR A 482 -14.99 -14.78 15.15
CA TYR A 482 -15.17 -16.15 14.59
C TYR A 482 -13.82 -16.81 14.18
N ASP A 483 -13.76 -18.14 14.32
CA ASP A 483 -12.58 -19.02 14.34
C ASP A 483 -12.14 -19.69 13.00
N SER A 484 -10.91 -20.21 13.03
CA SER A 484 -10.04 -20.72 11.95
C SER A 484 -10.11 -22.25 11.63
N VAL A 485 -9.44 -22.68 10.52
CA VAL A 485 -9.28 -24.10 10.09
C VAL A 485 -7.83 -24.40 9.65
N ASP A 486 -7.38 -25.65 9.85
CA ASP A 486 -6.00 -26.19 9.83
C ASP A 486 -5.58 -26.90 8.51
N PHE A 487 -4.26 -27.12 8.25
CA PHE A 487 -3.61 -28.41 7.83
C PHE A 487 -2.16 -28.30 7.24
N LYS A 488 -1.30 -29.27 7.67
CA LYS A 488 -0.03 -29.86 7.14
C LYS A 488 1.28 -29.01 7.09
N ASP A 489 2.43 -29.70 7.04
CA ASP A 489 3.79 -29.18 7.28
C ASP A 489 4.21 -28.02 6.36
N ILE A 490 4.50 -26.86 6.97
CA ILE A 490 4.75 -25.57 6.33
C ILE A 490 5.84 -24.85 7.12
N VAL A 491 6.77 -24.17 6.45
CA VAL A 491 7.71 -23.19 7.05
C VAL A 491 7.51 -21.86 6.34
N ASN A 492 6.80 -20.94 6.99
CA ASN A 492 6.64 -19.54 6.58
C ASN A 492 6.61 -18.64 7.85
N PRO A 493 6.57 -17.30 7.75
CA PRO A 493 6.61 -16.42 8.92
C PRO A 493 5.55 -16.72 10.00
N TRP A 494 4.42 -17.31 9.60
CA TRP A 494 3.28 -17.57 10.48
C TRP A 494 3.28 -19.02 10.99
N ASN A 495 3.55 -20.00 10.13
CA ASN A 495 3.40 -21.42 10.41
C ASN A 495 4.72 -22.18 10.29
N VAL A 496 5.01 -22.99 11.31
CA VAL A 496 6.13 -23.94 11.35
C VAL A 496 5.59 -25.27 11.86
N LYS A 497 5.43 -26.26 10.98
CA LYS A 497 4.96 -27.61 11.29
C LYS A 497 5.88 -28.65 10.65
N ALA A 498 6.31 -29.65 11.44
CA ALA A 498 7.17 -30.76 10.99
C ALA A 498 6.59 -32.14 11.37
N HIS A 499 6.68 -33.10 10.46
CA HIS A 499 6.18 -34.48 10.58
C HIS A 499 7.18 -35.38 11.33
N SER A 500 8.42 -34.94 11.54
CA SER A 500 9.46 -35.68 12.25
C SER A 500 9.54 -35.28 13.73
N LYS A 501 9.62 -36.27 14.62
CA LYS A 501 9.85 -36.06 16.06
C LYS A 501 11.22 -35.42 16.37
N LYS A 502 12.19 -35.50 15.45
CA LYS A 502 13.50 -34.80 15.53
C LYS A 502 13.40 -33.30 15.17
N GLY A 503 12.22 -32.82 14.79
CA GLY A 503 12.00 -31.46 14.32
C GLY A 503 12.27 -31.27 12.83
N ILE A 504 12.46 -30.03 12.40
CA ILE A 504 12.76 -29.68 11.01
C ILE A 504 14.15 -30.18 10.66
N ASP A 505 14.25 -30.96 9.58
CA ASP A 505 15.53 -31.33 9.00
C ASP A 505 16.08 -30.14 8.22
N TYR A 506 16.96 -29.36 8.87
CA TYR A 506 17.64 -28.22 8.25
C TYR A 506 18.57 -28.63 7.09
N ASP A 507 18.84 -29.93 6.93
CA ASP A 507 19.57 -30.54 5.82
C ASP A 507 18.67 -31.15 4.73
N LYS A 508 17.36 -31.32 4.95
CA LYS A 508 16.42 -31.84 3.93
C LYS A 508 15.00 -31.32 4.15
N LEU A 509 14.56 -30.35 3.36
CA LEU A 509 13.13 -30.11 3.21
C LEU A 509 12.82 -29.33 1.93
N THR A 510 11.96 -29.93 1.12
CA THR A 510 11.35 -29.41 -0.10
C THR A 510 10.19 -28.46 0.23
N VAL A 511 10.21 -27.28 -0.37
CA VAL A 511 9.02 -26.42 -0.57
C VAL A 511 8.51 -26.69 -1.98
N LEU A 512 7.20 -26.89 -2.11
CA LEU A 512 6.50 -26.82 -3.39
C LEU A 512 6.60 -25.39 -3.92
N GLN A 513 7.61 -25.11 -4.72
CA GLN A 513 7.47 -24.07 -5.73
C GLN A 513 6.52 -24.63 -6.79
N ASN A 514 5.36 -24.00 -6.97
CA ASN A 514 4.67 -24.07 -8.24
C ASN A 514 5.58 -23.39 -9.27
N ILE A 515 6.52 -24.15 -9.82
CA ILE A 515 7.25 -23.75 -11.01
C ILE A 515 6.19 -23.73 -12.11
N CYS A 516 5.79 -22.53 -12.53
CA CYS A 516 5.20 -22.33 -13.84
C CYS A 516 6.26 -22.76 -14.85
N ILE A 517 6.21 -24.02 -15.27
CA ILE A 517 6.93 -24.48 -16.45
C ILE A 517 6.29 -23.71 -17.61
N GLN A 518 7.02 -22.74 -18.16
CA GLN A 518 6.72 -22.25 -19.48
C GLN A 518 6.79 -23.45 -20.42
N ASN A 519 5.65 -23.77 -21.01
CA ASN A 519 5.48 -24.83 -21.97
C ASN A 519 6.24 -24.44 -23.25
N THR A 520 7.54 -24.72 -23.30
CA THR A 520 8.26 -24.81 -24.58
C THR A 520 7.84 -26.14 -25.18
N GLY A 521 6.98 -26.05 -26.19
CA GLY A 521 6.28 -27.19 -26.77
C GLY A 521 7.17 -28.39 -27.03
N ASP A 522 6.72 -29.55 -26.57
CA ASP A 522 6.42 -30.69 -27.43
C ASP A 522 5.63 -31.73 -26.61
N ASN A 523 4.52 -32.19 -27.21
CA ASN A 523 3.57 -33.23 -26.81
C ASN A 523 3.94 -34.13 -25.60
N ILE A 524 3.04 -34.17 -24.60
CA ILE A 524 2.37 -35.39 -24.09
C ILE A 524 1.10 -34.96 -23.34
N ASP A 525 -0.02 -35.55 -23.76
CA ASP A 525 -1.38 -35.35 -23.25
C ASP A 525 -1.65 -36.36 -22.12
N LEU A 526 -1.92 -35.88 -20.90
CA LEU A 526 -2.47 -36.69 -19.80
C LEU A 526 -3.42 -35.83 -18.96
N SER A 527 -4.71 -36.12 -19.08
CA SER A 527 -5.83 -35.50 -18.39
C SER A 527 -5.95 -35.93 -16.92
N VAL A 528 -6.56 -35.06 -16.12
CA VAL A 528 -6.59 -35.02 -14.64
C VAL A 528 -7.60 -36.00 -14.00
N GLU A 529 -7.87 -37.18 -14.57
CA GLU A 529 -8.98 -38.05 -14.10
C GLU A 529 -8.65 -39.46 -13.59
N CYS A 530 -7.39 -39.85 -13.38
CA CYS A 530 -7.07 -41.19 -12.86
C CYS A 530 -6.04 -41.21 -11.71
N ILE A 531 -6.36 -40.62 -10.55
CA ILE A 531 -5.66 -40.91 -9.29
C ILE A 531 -6.69 -41.06 -8.16
N VAL A 532 -7.46 -42.14 -8.18
CA VAL A 532 -8.16 -42.65 -6.98
C VAL A 532 -7.97 -44.18 -6.77
N ASP A 533 -7.64 -44.98 -7.78
CA ASP A 533 -7.72 -46.46 -7.63
C ASP A 533 -6.39 -47.24 -7.68
N TYR A 534 -5.25 -46.65 -7.31
CA TYR A 534 -3.95 -47.33 -7.32
C TYR A 534 -3.23 -47.41 -5.96
N TYR A 535 -3.98 -47.65 -4.88
CA TYR A 535 -3.41 -48.00 -3.56
C TYR A 535 -3.86 -49.37 -3.04
N SER A 536 -4.08 -50.31 -3.96
CA SER A 536 -4.49 -51.68 -3.62
C SER A 536 -3.79 -52.70 -4.54
N ASN A 537 -2.48 -52.93 -4.36
CA ASN A 537 -1.83 -54.25 -4.44
C ASN A 537 -0.31 -54.16 -4.59
N ARG A 538 0.38 -55.04 -3.85
CA ARG A 538 1.85 -55.16 -3.73
C ARG A 538 2.53 -55.52 -5.06
N LYS A 539 3.67 -54.87 -5.35
CA LYS A 539 4.98 -55.52 -5.60
C LYS A 539 6.09 -54.46 -5.75
N ILE A 540 6.95 -54.37 -4.74
CA ILE A 540 8.17 -53.56 -4.76
C ILE A 540 9.22 -54.31 -5.59
N LEU A 541 9.67 -53.71 -6.69
CA LEU A 541 10.96 -54.03 -7.30
C LEU A 541 11.78 -52.75 -7.40
N PHE A 542 13.04 -52.86 -6.99
CA PHE A 542 14.04 -51.81 -6.82
C PHE A 542 14.26 -50.96 -8.08
N LEU A 543 14.16 -49.63 -7.91
CA LEU A 543 14.91 -48.64 -8.68
C LEU A 543 15.55 -47.66 -7.69
N THR A 544 16.65 -48.09 -7.09
CA THR A 544 17.57 -47.22 -6.35
C THR A 544 18.53 -46.57 -7.34
N SER A 545 18.32 -45.30 -7.70
CA SER A 545 19.37 -44.25 -7.74
C SER A 545 18.76 -42.91 -8.18
N PHE A 546 19.24 -41.83 -7.54
CA PHE A 546 18.90 -40.40 -7.72
C PHE A 546 17.62 -39.88 -7.06
N TYR A 547 17.51 -40.05 -5.75
CA TYR A 547 16.95 -39.01 -4.89
C TYR A 547 18.11 -38.25 -4.24
N LYS A 548 18.48 -37.08 -4.76
CA LYS A 548 19.29 -36.11 -4.02
C LYS A 548 18.31 -35.27 -3.19
N PRO A 549 18.28 -35.40 -1.85
CA PRO A 549 17.42 -34.57 -1.03
C PRO A 549 17.96 -33.13 -1.03
N PHE A 550 17.11 -32.16 -1.38
CA PHE A 550 17.48 -30.74 -1.40
C PHE A 550 17.49 -30.17 0.03
N ILE A 551 18.60 -29.50 0.37
CA ILE A 551 18.89 -28.89 1.67
C ILE A 551 18.10 -27.58 1.82
N LEU A 552 17.64 -27.24 3.03
CA LEU A 552 16.87 -26.01 3.30
C LEU A 552 17.67 -24.75 2.86
N VAL A 553 18.98 -24.78 3.04
CA VAL A 553 19.93 -23.78 2.53
C VAL A 553 19.90 -23.69 1.00
N ASP A 554 19.84 -24.81 0.27
CA ASP A 554 19.77 -24.80 -1.20
C ASP A 554 18.41 -24.30 -1.69
N LEU A 555 17.34 -24.63 -0.97
CA LEU A 555 15.97 -24.26 -1.31
C LEU A 555 15.70 -22.76 -1.13
N PHE A 556 16.15 -22.19 -0.02
CA PHE A 556 16.13 -20.75 0.19
C PHE A 556 17.26 -20.05 -0.60
N GLY A 557 18.30 -20.77 -1.03
CA GLY A 557 19.47 -20.22 -1.71
C GLY A 557 20.37 -19.41 -0.78
N CYS A 558 20.46 -19.79 0.49
CA CYS A 558 21.36 -19.22 1.49
C CYS A 558 22.74 -19.91 1.43
N SER A 559 23.69 -19.49 2.26
CA SER A 559 24.99 -20.16 2.43
C SER A 559 25.11 -20.70 3.86
N LYS A 560 25.80 -21.83 4.07
CA LYS A 560 26.07 -22.37 5.41
C LYS A 560 27.24 -21.62 6.07
N PHE A 561 27.25 -21.57 7.40
CA PHE A 561 28.48 -21.25 8.13
C PHE A 561 29.47 -22.42 7.98
N ASP A 562 30.61 -22.15 7.34
CA ASP A 562 31.74 -23.08 7.32
C ASP A 562 32.82 -22.68 8.34
N ASP A 563 33.75 -23.60 8.58
CA ASP A 563 34.84 -23.39 9.54
C ASP A 563 35.75 -22.21 9.16
N GLU A 564 35.86 -21.89 7.86
CA GLU A 564 36.65 -20.77 7.37
C GLU A 564 36.00 -19.44 7.76
N LEU A 565 34.69 -19.31 7.54
CA LEU A 565 33.91 -18.14 7.91
C LEU A 565 33.90 -17.94 9.43
N ILE A 566 33.77 -19.01 10.22
CA ILE A 566 33.85 -18.92 11.69
C ILE A 566 35.22 -18.42 12.11
N LYS A 567 36.32 -18.99 11.59
CA LYS A 567 37.69 -18.53 11.90
C LYS A 567 37.91 -17.07 11.48
N ARG A 568 37.35 -16.66 10.34
CA ARG A 568 37.41 -15.27 9.89
C ARG A 568 36.65 -14.35 10.84
N LEU A 569 35.43 -14.72 11.23
CA LEU A 569 34.64 -13.96 12.21
C LEU A 569 35.43 -13.78 13.52
N GLU A 570 36.00 -14.86 14.08
CA GLU A 570 36.81 -14.82 15.31
C GLU A 570 38.03 -13.89 15.18
N LYS A 571 38.69 -13.92 14.02
CA LYS A 571 39.80 -13.01 13.72
C LYS A 571 39.36 -11.54 13.69
N VAL A 572 38.20 -11.25 13.11
CA VAL A 572 37.66 -9.88 13.02
C VAL A 572 37.27 -9.35 14.40
N ILE A 573 36.60 -10.17 15.22
CA ILE A 573 36.10 -9.74 16.54
C ILE A 573 37.16 -9.85 17.65
N GLY A 574 38.27 -10.54 17.42
CA GLY A 574 39.35 -10.72 18.40
C GLY A 574 38.99 -11.60 19.61
N THR A 575 37.91 -12.38 19.51
CA THR A 575 37.42 -13.30 20.55
C THR A 575 36.78 -14.52 19.91
N LYS A 576 36.41 -15.52 20.73
CA LYS A 576 35.72 -16.73 20.24
C LYS A 576 34.32 -16.41 19.75
N ALA A 577 33.87 -17.12 18.72
CA ALA A 577 32.52 -16.98 18.19
C ALA A 577 31.48 -17.41 19.24
N HIS A 578 30.31 -16.76 19.20
CA HIS A 578 29.19 -17.10 20.07
C HIS A 578 28.84 -18.59 19.96
N HIS A 579 28.45 -19.23 21.06
CA HIS A 579 28.12 -20.66 21.04
C HIS A 579 26.95 -20.99 20.11
N PHE A 580 26.05 -20.05 19.85
CA PHE A 580 25.03 -20.19 18.81
C PHE A 580 25.58 -20.40 17.40
N ILE A 581 26.73 -19.80 17.05
CA ILE A 581 27.37 -20.03 15.75
C ILE A 581 28.11 -21.38 15.79
N LYS A 582 28.92 -21.60 16.84
CA LYS A 582 29.70 -22.84 17.01
C LYS A 582 28.85 -24.11 17.01
N ARG A 583 27.64 -24.04 17.59
CA ARG A 583 26.69 -25.16 17.72
C ARG A 583 25.71 -25.26 16.56
N GLY A 584 25.85 -24.44 15.51
CA GLY A 584 24.95 -24.48 14.36
C GLY A 584 23.51 -24.05 14.68
N ILE A 585 23.29 -23.24 15.72
CA ILE A 585 21.99 -22.61 15.97
C ILE A 585 21.78 -21.48 14.97
N PHE A 586 22.77 -20.59 14.80
CA PHE A 586 22.86 -19.73 13.62
C PHE A 586 23.65 -20.47 12.55
N PHE A 587 22.94 -21.11 11.62
CA PHE A 587 23.50 -22.12 10.72
C PHE A 587 23.68 -21.62 9.29
N SER A 588 22.97 -20.56 8.90
CA SER A 588 23.03 -20.02 7.54
C SER A 588 23.15 -18.50 7.49
N HIS A 589 23.63 -17.99 6.35
CA HIS A 589 23.82 -16.57 6.12
C HIS A 589 23.63 -16.19 4.65
N ARG A 590 23.56 -14.88 4.39
CA ARG A 590 23.67 -14.27 3.05
C ARG A 590 24.66 -13.12 3.11
N GLU A 591 25.69 -13.16 2.28
CA GLU A 591 26.69 -12.08 2.15
C GLU A 591 27.41 -11.67 3.46
N LEU A 592 27.50 -12.56 4.47
CA LEU A 592 28.24 -12.25 5.70
C LEU A 592 29.72 -11.93 5.45
N HIS A 593 30.36 -12.60 4.48
CA HIS A 593 31.73 -12.27 4.06
C HIS A 593 31.93 -10.78 3.71
N ARG A 594 30.90 -10.14 3.13
CA ARG A 594 30.94 -8.73 2.77
C ARG A 594 30.90 -7.84 4.02
N ILE A 595 30.06 -8.18 5.00
CA ILE A 595 29.99 -7.46 6.28
C ILE A 595 31.32 -7.56 7.03
N LEU A 596 31.93 -8.76 7.05
CA LEU A 596 33.25 -8.94 7.66
C LEU A 596 34.32 -8.12 6.96
N SER A 597 34.29 -8.00 5.63
CA SER A 597 35.20 -7.10 4.90
C SER A 597 35.02 -5.63 5.30
N LEU A 598 33.77 -5.17 5.48
CA LEU A 598 33.51 -3.80 5.94
C LEU A 598 34.07 -3.58 7.36
N ALA A 599 33.91 -4.55 8.26
CA ALA A 599 34.46 -4.50 9.61
C ALA A 599 36.00 -4.46 9.59
N GLU A 600 36.64 -5.31 8.79
CA GLU A 600 38.11 -5.32 8.59
C GLU A 600 38.64 -3.97 8.06
N GLU A 601 37.88 -3.32 7.17
CA GLU A 601 38.22 -2.03 6.58
C GLU A 601 37.82 -0.81 7.46
N GLY A 602 37.13 -1.03 8.58
CA GLY A 602 36.58 0.04 9.42
C GLY A 602 35.49 0.88 8.74
N LYS A 603 34.75 0.28 7.78
CA LYS A 603 33.63 0.90 7.06
C LYS A 603 32.30 0.69 7.78
N ALA A 604 31.39 1.63 7.54
CA ALA A 604 30.07 1.65 8.16
C ALA A 604 29.15 0.51 7.70
N PHE A 605 28.49 -0.13 8.65
CA PHE A 605 27.30 -0.97 8.48
C PHE A 605 26.47 -0.92 9.76
N TYR A 606 25.22 -1.39 9.72
CA TYR A 606 24.34 -1.43 10.90
C TYR A 606 23.60 -2.75 11.03
N LEU A 607 23.10 -3.02 12.23
CA LEU A 607 22.25 -4.17 12.53
C LEU A 607 20.77 -3.78 12.43
N TYR A 608 19.95 -4.71 11.94
CA TYR A 608 18.50 -4.60 11.99
C TYR A 608 17.90 -5.95 12.41
N THR A 609 16.97 -5.93 13.35
CA THR A 609 16.11 -7.09 13.66
C THR A 609 14.71 -6.61 14.02
N GLY A 610 13.77 -7.51 14.27
CA GLY A 610 12.38 -7.13 14.53
C GLY A 610 11.63 -8.07 15.45
N ARG A 611 10.49 -7.60 15.94
CA ARG A 611 9.56 -8.34 16.78
C ARG A 611 8.13 -7.91 16.48
N GLY A 612 7.26 -8.87 16.20
CA GLY A 612 5.81 -8.62 16.14
C GLY A 612 5.14 -8.76 17.51
N PRO A 613 4.69 -7.67 18.15
CA PRO A 613 4.19 -7.68 19.53
C PRO A 613 2.73 -8.18 19.58
N SER A 614 2.56 -9.47 19.85
CA SER A 614 1.23 -10.13 19.91
C SER A 614 0.64 -10.26 21.32
N SER A 615 1.44 -10.03 22.36
CA SER A 615 1.06 -10.17 23.78
C SER A 615 1.95 -9.27 24.64
N ASN A 616 1.59 -9.09 25.92
CA ASN A 616 2.33 -8.24 26.86
C ASN A 616 3.71 -8.79 27.27
N THR A 617 4.02 -10.06 27.00
CA THR A 617 5.28 -10.69 27.39
C THR A 617 5.86 -11.54 26.27
N MET A 618 7.19 -11.54 26.18
CA MET A 618 7.93 -12.47 25.36
C MET A 618 8.11 -13.84 26.07
N HIS A 619 8.56 -14.84 25.32
CA HIS A 619 8.98 -16.16 25.81
C HIS A 619 10.44 -16.44 25.43
N CYS A 620 11.06 -17.46 26.01
CA CYS A 620 12.48 -17.77 25.85
C CYS A 620 12.90 -17.95 24.37
N GLY A 621 12.03 -18.50 23.51
CA GLY A 621 12.31 -18.60 22.08
C GLY A 621 12.54 -17.25 21.38
N HIS A 622 11.89 -16.17 21.84
CA HIS A 622 12.14 -14.84 21.27
C HIS A 622 13.51 -14.29 21.65
N LEU A 623 14.16 -14.81 22.70
CA LEU A 623 15.46 -14.31 23.12
C LEU A 623 16.58 -14.69 22.14
N ILE A 624 16.42 -15.77 21.36
CA ILE A 624 17.50 -16.32 20.53
C ILE A 624 18.03 -15.29 19.52
N PRO A 625 17.20 -14.62 18.69
CA PRO A 625 17.68 -13.58 17.79
C PRO A 625 18.24 -12.35 18.53
N PHE A 626 17.64 -11.94 19.65
CA PHE A 626 18.08 -10.75 20.38
C PHE A 626 19.39 -10.96 21.14
N ILE A 627 19.63 -12.14 21.74
CA ILE A 627 20.91 -12.48 22.37
C ILE A 627 22.03 -12.43 21.32
N MET A 628 21.81 -13.03 20.15
CA MET A 628 22.77 -12.96 19.05
C MET A 628 22.99 -11.51 18.59
N THR A 629 21.92 -10.73 18.43
CA THR A 629 22.00 -9.35 17.98
C THR A 629 22.75 -8.47 18.98
N LYS A 630 22.52 -8.66 20.28
CA LYS A 630 23.23 -7.95 21.35
C LYS A 630 24.72 -8.30 21.33
N TRP A 631 25.05 -9.59 21.22
CA TRP A 631 26.45 -10.02 21.09
C TRP A 631 27.13 -9.40 19.86
N LEU A 632 26.45 -9.39 18.70
CA LEU A 632 26.97 -8.74 17.49
C LEU A 632 27.17 -7.23 17.68
N GLN A 633 26.23 -6.54 18.32
CA GLN A 633 26.37 -5.12 18.64
C GLN A 633 27.61 -4.87 19.50
N ASP A 634 27.83 -5.69 20.52
CA ASP A 634 28.96 -5.53 21.44
C ASP A 634 30.31 -5.80 20.76
N VAL A 635 30.42 -6.88 19.98
CA VAL A 635 31.71 -7.29 19.39
C VAL A 635 32.07 -6.54 18.11
N LEU A 636 31.08 -5.97 17.40
CA LEU A 636 31.32 -5.20 16.16
C LEU A 636 31.19 -3.68 16.36
N ASP A 637 30.71 -3.23 17.52
CA ASP A 637 30.54 -1.80 17.87
C ASP A 637 29.71 -0.99 16.85
N VAL A 638 28.56 -1.54 16.45
CA VAL A 638 27.70 -0.98 15.38
C VAL A 638 26.31 -0.51 15.89
N PRO A 639 25.68 0.46 15.21
CA PRO A 639 24.31 0.86 15.54
C PRO A 639 23.30 -0.24 15.20
N LEU A 640 22.19 -0.27 15.93
CA LEU A 640 21.13 -1.25 15.84
C LEU A 640 19.76 -0.57 15.72
N ILE A 641 18.96 -1.09 14.79
CA ILE A 641 17.55 -0.76 14.63
C ILE A 641 16.72 -1.99 15.00
N ILE A 642 15.69 -1.81 15.84
CA ILE A 642 14.75 -2.86 16.20
C ILE A 642 13.34 -2.42 15.81
N GLN A 643 12.71 -3.13 14.87
CA GLN A 643 11.34 -2.85 14.45
C GLN A 643 10.31 -3.61 15.30
N LEU A 644 9.32 -2.91 15.80
CA LEU A 644 8.14 -3.48 16.45
C LEU A 644 6.96 -3.38 15.48
N THR A 645 6.59 -4.51 14.89
CA THR A 645 5.56 -4.61 13.83
C THR A 645 4.16 -4.68 14.43
N ASP A 646 3.78 -3.62 15.14
CA ASP A 646 2.49 -3.50 15.83
C ASP A 646 1.31 -3.32 14.87
N ASP A 647 1.56 -2.77 13.67
CA ASP A 647 0.63 -2.77 12.54
C ASP A 647 0.41 -4.17 11.94
N GLU A 648 1.44 -4.99 11.80
CA GLU A 648 1.33 -6.41 11.39
C GLU A 648 0.37 -7.15 12.31
N LYS A 649 0.55 -7.02 13.63
CA LYS A 649 -0.30 -7.74 14.58
C LYS A 649 -1.73 -7.24 14.54
N TYR A 650 -1.96 -5.96 14.28
CA TYR A 650 -3.30 -5.46 13.98
C TYR A 650 -3.91 -6.10 12.72
N LEU A 651 -3.13 -6.24 11.64
CA LEU A 651 -3.61 -6.75 10.35
C LEU A 651 -3.87 -8.27 10.36
N TRP A 652 -3.10 -9.03 11.14
CA TRP A 652 -3.21 -10.50 11.21
C TRP A 652 -4.14 -11.01 12.31
N ASN A 653 -4.24 -10.31 13.43
CA ASN A 653 -4.99 -10.78 14.60
C ASN A 653 -6.21 -9.89 14.86
N ASP A 654 -7.14 -10.33 15.70
CA ASP A 654 -8.26 -9.50 16.15
C ASP A 654 -7.85 -8.56 17.29
N LEU A 655 -6.94 -7.63 16.99
CA LEU A 655 -6.55 -6.57 17.92
C LEU A 655 -7.24 -5.26 17.54
N LYS A 656 -7.52 -4.42 18.54
CA LYS A 656 -7.83 -3.01 18.31
C LYS A 656 -6.52 -2.27 18.04
N VAL A 657 -6.46 -1.53 16.93
CA VAL A 657 -5.24 -0.79 16.53
C VAL A 657 -4.76 0.17 17.62
N ASP A 658 -5.66 0.69 18.46
CA ASP A 658 -5.33 1.60 19.57
C ASP A 658 -4.62 0.90 20.75
N ASP A 659 -4.70 -0.42 20.86
CA ASP A 659 -4.04 -1.21 21.91
C ASP A 659 -2.66 -1.74 21.47
N CYS A 660 -2.40 -1.84 20.17
CA CYS A 660 -1.14 -2.32 19.60
C CYS A 660 0.11 -1.56 20.10
N PRO A 661 0.11 -0.21 20.23
CA PRO A 661 1.28 0.52 20.76
C PRO A 661 1.63 0.15 22.20
N LYS A 662 0.64 -0.21 23.03
CA LYS A 662 0.90 -0.67 24.40
C LYS A 662 1.66 -2.00 24.40
N LEU A 663 1.27 -2.92 23.51
CA LEU A 663 1.96 -4.20 23.33
C LEU A 663 3.40 -3.97 22.85
N ALA A 664 3.59 -3.07 21.89
CA ALA A 664 4.91 -2.66 21.41
C ALA A 664 5.76 -2.11 22.56
N PHE A 665 5.22 -1.21 23.38
CA PHE A 665 5.92 -0.61 24.52
C PHE A 665 6.34 -1.64 25.57
N GLU A 666 5.48 -2.61 25.91
CA GLU A 666 5.84 -3.69 26.85
C GLU A 666 6.89 -4.66 26.27
N ASN A 667 6.81 -4.99 24.97
CA ASN A 667 7.82 -5.82 24.31
C ASN A 667 9.16 -5.06 24.19
N ALA A 668 9.13 -3.74 24.01
CA ALA A 668 10.33 -2.91 24.04
C ALA A 668 11.04 -3.01 25.40
N ARG A 669 10.30 -3.04 26.52
CA ARG A 669 10.88 -3.26 27.85
C ARG A 669 11.58 -4.61 27.96
N ASP A 670 10.95 -5.68 27.46
CA ASP A 670 11.55 -7.02 27.45
C ASP A 670 12.85 -7.05 26.65
N ILE A 671 12.90 -6.36 25.51
CA ILE A 671 14.07 -6.25 24.65
C ILE A 671 15.17 -5.44 25.34
N ILE A 672 14.85 -4.27 25.90
CA ILE A 672 15.81 -3.41 26.60
C ILE A 672 16.44 -4.15 27.79
N ALA A 673 15.67 -5.00 28.49
CA ALA A 673 16.14 -5.80 29.60
C ALA A 673 17.21 -6.85 29.22
N LEU A 674 17.50 -7.06 27.93
CA LEU A 674 18.67 -7.82 27.46
C LEU A 674 19.98 -7.02 27.51
N GLY A 675 19.88 -5.72 27.80
CA GLY A 675 21.01 -4.82 28.02
C GLY A 675 21.63 -4.30 26.72
N PHE A 676 20.81 -3.96 25.73
CA PHE A 676 21.28 -3.22 24.54
C PHE A 676 21.81 -1.83 24.93
N ASP A 677 22.81 -1.33 24.21
CA ASP A 677 23.37 0.00 24.47
C ASP A 677 22.38 1.08 24.01
N ILE A 678 21.89 1.88 24.96
CA ILE A 678 20.99 3.01 24.70
C ILE A 678 21.63 4.10 23.85
N ASN A 679 22.95 4.13 23.66
CA ASN A 679 23.59 5.10 22.78
C ASN A 679 23.68 4.60 21.33
N LYS A 680 23.44 3.31 21.08
CA LYS A 680 23.61 2.66 19.77
C LYS A 680 22.36 1.94 19.27
N THR A 681 21.26 2.00 20.01
CA THR A 681 20.05 1.23 19.68
C THR A 681 18.84 2.14 19.54
N PHE A 682 18.14 2.05 18.42
CA PHE A 682 16.85 2.69 18.21
C PHE A 682 15.78 1.61 18.01
N ILE A 683 14.69 1.70 18.78
CA ILE A 683 13.56 0.77 18.70
C ILE A 683 12.38 1.54 18.12
N LEU A 684 11.83 1.14 16.98
CA LEU A 684 10.66 1.80 16.39
C LEU A 684 9.40 0.97 16.56
N SER A 685 8.26 1.63 16.79
CA SER A 685 6.93 1.09 16.48
C SER A 685 6.59 1.53 15.05
N ASP A 686 6.03 0.62 14.26
CA ASP A 686 5.62 0.95 12.89
C ASP A 686 4.47 1.97 12.90
N LEU A 687 3.51 1.81 13.82
CA LEU A 687 2.42 2.77 14.01
C LEU A 687 2.91 4.18 14.37
N ASP A 688 3.99 4.31 15.15
CA ASP A 688 4.46 5.61 15.62
C ASP A 688 5.50 6.26 14.68
N TYR A 689 6.28 5.46 13.94
CA TYR A 689 7.40 5.94 13.12
C TYR A 689 7.13 5.95 11.60
N MET A 690 5.96 5.51 11.12
CA MET A 690 5.63 5.39 9.68
C MET A 690 6.03 6.63 8.87
N LYS A 691 5.74 7.84 9.37
CA LYS A 691 6.11 9.11 8.74
C LYS A 691 7.59 9.21 8.37
N GLY A 692 8.47 8.69 9.23
CA GLY A 692 9.92 8.76 9.06
C GLY A 692 10.45 7.94 7.88
N PHE A 693 9.74 6.89 7.46
CA PHE A 693 10.20 5.98 6.41
C PHE A 693 9.19 5.65 5.30
N TYR A 694 7.98 6.22 5.34
CA TYR A 694 6.91 5.97 4.35
C TYR A 694 7.36 6.14 2.89
N ARG A 695 8.25 7.10 2.60
CA ARG A 695 8.80 7.28 1.24
C ARG A 695 9.56 6.05 0.72
N ASN A 696 10.25 5.33 1.60
CA ASN A 696 10.91 4.08 1.22
C ASN A 696 9.92 2.91 1.16
N VAL A 697 8.86 2.92 1.99
CA VAL A 697 7.74 1.98 1.86
C VAL A 697 7.12 2.10 0.46
N LEU A 698 6.78 3.31 0.01
CA LEU A 698 6.27 3.58 -1.34
C LEU A 698 7.21 3.09 -2.45
N ARG A 699 8.52 3.35 -2.32
CA ARG A 699 9.53 2.88 -3.28
C ARG A 699 9.51 1.36 -3.40
N VAL A 700 9.46 0.63 -2.29
CA VAL A 700 9.37 -0.83 -2.30
C VAL A 700 8.04 -1.27 -2.91
N GLN A 701 6.93 -0.67 -2.49
CA GLN A 701 5.58 -1.00 -2.96
C GLN A 701 5.38 -0.81 -4.46
N LYS A 702 6.04 0.19 -5.07
CA LYS A 702 6.03 0.41 -6.53
C LYS A 702 6.70 -0.73 -7.30
N HIS A 703 7.66 -1.43 -6.69
CA HIS A 703 8.52 -2.44 -7.33
C HIS A 703 8.20 -3.89 -6.94
N VAL A 704 7.13 -4.09 -6.16
CA VAL A 704 6.63 -5.40 -5.75
C VAL A 704 5.19 -5.56 -6.27
N THR A 705 4.93 -6.62 -7.02
CA THR A 705 3.60 -6.93 -7.56
C THR A 705 2.81 -7.88 -6.65
N PHE A 706 1.49 -7.92 -6.84
CA PHE A 706 0.65 -8.88 -6.11
C PHE A 706 1.07 -10.33 -6.39
N ASN A 707 1.38 -10.68 -7.64
CA ASN A 707 1.87 -12.01 -8.01
C ASN A 707 3.14 -12.40 -7.22
N GLN A 708 4.06 -11.45 -7.00
CA GLN A 708 5.26 -11.72 -6.22
C GLN A 708 4.91 -12.03 -4.76
N VAL A 709 4.06 -11.24 -4.10
CA VAL A 709 3.70 -11.51 -2.71
C VAL A 709 2.80 -12.73 -2.56
N LYS A 710 1.96 -13.04 -3.56
CA LYS A 710 1.21 -14.30 -3.66
C LYS A 710 2.15 -15.50 -3.71
N GLY A 711 3.18 -15.45 -4.56
CA GLY A 711 4.16 -16.54 -4.69
C GLY A 711 5.09 -16.69 -3.48
N ILE A 712 5.48 -15.59 -2.83
CA ILE A 712 6.43 -15.59 -1.70
C ILE A 712 5.73 -15.92 -0.37
N PHE A 713 4.56 -15.33 -0.13
CA PHE A 713 3.87 -15.36 1.16
C PHE A 713 2.58 -16.20 1.17
N GLY A 714 2.11 -16.65 0.00
CA GLY A 714 0.87 -17.43 -0.10
C GLY A 714 -0.39 -16.60 0.09
N PHE A 715 -0.35 -15.27 -0.12
CA PHE A 715 -1.56 -14.45 -0.16
C PHE A 715 -2.44 -14.82 -1.34
N ASP A 716 -3.73 -14.59 -1.19
CA ASP A 716 -4.74 -14.88 -2.21
C ASP A 716 -5.71 -13.71 -2.37
N ASP A 717 -6.68 -13.86 -3.29
CA ASP A 717 -7.64 -12.81 -3.60
C ASP A 717 -8.55 -12.44 -2.39
N SER A 718 -8.63 -13.32 -1.38
CA SER A 718 -9.39 -13.08 -0.13
C SER A 718 -8.59 -12.31 0.92
N SER A 719 -7.27 -12.23 0.75
CA SER A 719 -6.39 -11.54 1.68
C SER A 719 -6.70 -10.05 1.72
N ASN A 720 -6.76 -9.49 2.93
CA ASN A 720 -6.96 -8.05 3.08
C ASN A 720 -5.75 -7.28 2.52
N ILE A 721 -6.00 -6.09 1.96
CA ILE A 721 -4.99 -5.30 1.26
C ILE A 721 -3.87 -4.81 2.20
N GLY A 722 -4.12 -4.75 3.50
CA GLY A 722 -3.11 -4.46 4.51
C GLY A 722 -2.06 -5.57 4.62
N LYS A 723 -2.48 -6.85 4.65
CA LYS A 723 -1.56 -7.99 4.63
C LYS A 723 -0.69 -8.00 3.37
N ILE A 724 -1.30 -7.66 2.23
CA ILE A 724 -0.63 -7.62 0.92
C ILE A 724 0.49 -6.58 0.89
N MET A 725 0.31 -5.43 1.57
CA MET A 725 1.29 -4.35 1.57
C MET A 725 2.38 -4.46 2.64
N PHE A 726 2.10 -5.16 3.76
CA PHE A 726 3.00 -5.28 4.90
C PHE A 726 4.45 -5.73 4.56
N PRO A 727 4.70 -6.65 3.60
CA PRO A 727 6.07 -7.01 3.23
C PRO A 727 6.97 -5.82 2.88
N ALA A 728 6.41 -4.72 2.33
CA ALA A 728 7.17 -3.51 2.05
C ALA A 728 7.59 -2.74 3.32
N ILE A 729 6.77 -2.78 4.37
CA ILE A 729 7.08 -2.17 5.67
C ILE A 729 8.26 -2.90 6.30
N GLN A 730 8.20 -4.24 6.39
CA GLN A 730 9.28 -5.03 6.96
C GLN A 730 10.59 -4.96 6.13
N ALA A 731 10.50 -4.73 4.82
CA ALA A 731 11.66 -4.53 3.97
C ALA A 731 12.40 -3.20 4.25
N THR A 732 11.66 -2.17 4.67
CA THR A 732 12.15 -0.78 4.63
C THR A 732 13.25 -0.45 5.65
N PRO A 733 13.26 -1.00 6.89
CA PRO A 733 14.36 -0.81 7.82
C PRO A 733 15.71 -1.36 7.35
N ALA A 734 15.74 -2.21 6.30
CA ALA A 734 16.98 -2.67 5.69
C ALA A 734 17.71 -1.59 4.85
N PHE A 735 17.11 -0.41 4.68
CA PHE A 735 17.68 0.73 3.97
C PHE A 735 17.99 1.88 4.92
N SER A 736 19.26 2.29 5.02
CA SER A 736 19.71 3.36 5.93
C SER A 736 18.99 4.70 5.73
N SER A 737 18.55 5.01 4.52
CA SER A 737 17.79 6.25 4.24
C SER A 737 16.41 6.34 4.90
N SER A 738 15.94 5.25 5.52
CA SER A 738 14.73 5.21 6.35
C SER A 738 14.93 5.85 7.73
N PHE A 739 16.18 6.14 8.12
CA PHE A 739 16.53 6.71 9.43
C PHE A 739 17.43 7.94 9.27
N PRO A 740 16.93 9.05 8.71
CA PRO A 740 17.72 10.25 8.49
C PRO A 740 18.30 10.86 9.78
N GLU A 741 17.65 10.65 10.92
CA GLU A 741 18.12 11.07 12.26
C GLU A 741 19.36 10.28 12.70
N ILE A 742 19.59 9.10 12.14
CA ILE A 742 20.71 8.22 12.48
C ILE A 742 21.80 8.30 11.42
N PHE A 743 21.42 8.18 10.14
CA PHE A 743 22.34 8.03 9.01
C PHE A 743 22.40 9.25 8.08
N GLY A 744 21.62 10.29 8.35
CA GLY A 744 21.53 11.47 7.48
C GLY A 744 20.99 11.11 6.10
N LYS A 745 21.60 11.67 5.05
CA LYS A 745 21.20 11.40 3.65
C LYS A 745 21.89 10.17 3.03
N ARG A 746 22.65 9.39 3.83
CA ARG A 746 23.38 8.21 3.33
C ARG A 746 22.40 7.11 2.95
N LYS A 747 22.60 6.55 1.75
CA LYS A 747 21.79 5.45 1.16
C LYS A 747 22.59 4.15 0.99
N ASP A 748 23.89 4.22 1.28
CA ASP A 748 24.91 3.25 0.92
C ASP A 748 25.42 2.43 2.12
N ILE A 749 24.96 2.74 3.33
CA ILE A 749 25.34 2.00 4.54
C ILE A 749 24.64 0.64 4.51
N PRO A 750 25.39 -0.49 4.46
CA PRO A 750 24.81 -1.83 4.39
C PRO A 750 24.21 -2.27 5.73
N CYS A 751 23.24 -3.16 5.64
CA CYS A 751 22.51 -3.72 6.78
C CYS A 751 22.86 -5.21 6.96
N LEU A 752 23.07 -5.64 8.21
CA LEU A 752 23.12 -7.06 8.60
C LEU A 752 21.89 -7.39 9.45
N ILE A 753 21.17 -8.46 9.09
CA ILE A 753 19.90 -8.85 9.71
C ILE A 753 20.03 -10.21 10.41
N PRO A 754 20.07 -10.25 11.75
CA PRO A 754 19.91 -11.47 12.52
C PRO A 754 18.42 -11.79 12.70
N CYS A 755 17.98 -12.96 12.23
CA CYS A 755 16.60 -13.43 12.38
C CYS A 755 16.54 -14.96 12.44
N ALA A 756 15.37 -15.51 12.72
CA ALA A 756 15.10 -16.92 12.44
C ALA A 756 14.84 -17.13 10.93
N ILE A 757 15.04 -18.34 10.43
CA ILE A 757 14.98 -18.64 8.98
C ILE A 757 13.59 -18.40 8.35
N ASP A 758 12.51 -18.43 9.14
CA ASP A 758 11.14 -18.12 8.68
C ASP A 758 10.97 -16.68 8.16
N GLN A 759 11.87 -15.77 8.53
CA GLN A 759 11.84 -14.37 8.08
C GLN A 759 12.59 -14.14 6.76
N ASP A 760 13.36 -15.12 6.27
CA ASP A 760 14.11 -15.01 5.00
C ASP A 760 13.24 -14.63 3.79
N PRO A 761 11.97 -15.09 3.63
CA PRO A 761 11.11 -14.67 2.53
C PRO A 761 10.98 -13.15 2.37
N TYR A 762 10.84 -12.40 3.48
CA TYR A 762 10.79 -10.92 3.45
C TYR A 762 12.07 -10.32 2.90
N PHE A 763 13.22 -10.82 3.37
CA PHE A 763 14.50 -10.24 3.01
C PHE A 763 15.03 -10.74 1.68
N ARG A 764 14.58 -11.91 1.21
CA ARG A 764 14.77 -12.34 -0.17
C ARG A 764 14.07 -11.37 -1.13
N MET A 765 12.80 -11.06 -0.88
CA MET A 765 12.08 -10.01 -1.63
C MET A 765 12.82 -8.66 -1.55
N THR A 766 13.26 -8.27 -0.35
CA THR A 766 14.00 -7.02 -0.12
C THR A 766 15.28 -6.95 -0.93
N ARG A 767 16.04 -8.05 -1.01
CA ARG A 767 17.28 -8.17 -1.79
C ARG A 767 17.06 -8.10 -3.29
N ASP A 768 15.90 -8.51 -3.79
CA ASP A 768 15.54 -8.41 -5.21
C ASP A 768 15.10 -6.99 -5.59
N VAL A 769 14.49 -6.27 -4.65
CA VAL A 769 14.06 -4.87 -4.84
C VAL A 769 15.20 -3.87 -4.65
N ALA A 770 16.12 -4.12 -3.71
CA ALA A 770 17.16 -3.15 -3.34
C ALA A 770 17.96 -2.58 -4.54
N PRO A 771 18.45 -3.39 -5.50
CA PRO A 771 19.20 -2.87 -6.64
C PRO A 771 18.36 -1.97 -7.57
N LYS A 772 17.06 -2.25 -7.70
CA LYS A 772 16.13 -1.43 -8.51
C LYS A 772 15.97 -0.02 -7.95
N LEU A 773 16.11 0.11 -6.62
CA LEU A 773 16.03 1.37 -5.89
C LEU A 773 17.39 2.06 -5.73
N GLY A 774 18.47 1.48 -6.26
CA GLY A 774 19.84 1.97 -6.03
C GLY A 774 20.34 1.76 -4.60
N PHE A 775 19.73 0.85 -3.83
CA PHE A 775 20.16 0.48 -2.49
C PHE A 775 21.04 -0.76 -2.46
N GLN A 776 21.79 -0.91 -1.37
CA GLN A 776 22.59 -2.09 -1.12
C GLN A 776 21.71 -3.25 -0.64
N LYS A 777 21.98 -4.47 -1.13
CA LYS A 777 21.32 -5.67 -0.62
C LYS A 777 21.67 -5.87 0.87
N PRO A 778 20.68 -6.16 1.75
CA PRO A 778 20.98 -6.53 3.13
C PRO A 778 21.63 -7.92 3.22
N ALA A 779 22.56 -8.07 4.14
CA ALA A 779 23.13 -9.34 4.56
C ALA A 779 22.27 -9.96 5.67
N LEU A 780 22.30 -11.28 5.79
CA LEU A 780 21.51 -12.02 6.79
C LEU A 780 22.37 -13.03 7.53
N ILE A 781 21.99 -13.32 8.78
CA ILE A 781 22.32 -14.57 9.47
C ILE A 781 21.02 -15.15 10.04
N CYS A 782 20.81 -16.44 9.84
CA CYS A 782 19.54 -17.10 10.14
C CYS A 782 19.72 -18.20 11.19
N SER A 783 18.87 -18.18 12.21
CA SER A 783 18.81 -19.21 13.24
C SER A 783 17.87 -20.36 12.89
N THR A 784 18.10 -21.49 13.54
CA THR A 784 17.11 -22.55 13.72
C THR A 784 15.95 -22.07 14.59
N PHE A 785 14.87 -22.85 14.64
CA PHE A 785 13.74 -22.61 15.51
C PHE A 785 14.00 -23.11 16.93
N PHE A 786 13.51 -22.36 17.91
CA PHE A 786 13.46 -22.80 19.29
C PHE A 786 12.22 -23.70 19.51
N PRO A 787 12.39 -24.96 19.95
CA PRO A 787 11.29 -25.93 19.96
C PRO A 787 10.23 -25.62 21.04
N ALA A 788 8.98 -26.02 20.79
CA ALA A 788 7.94 -26.02 21.83
C ALA A 788 8.21 -27.07 22.92
N LEU A 789 7.66 -26.88 24.12
CA LEU A 789 7.84 -27.84 25.22
C LEU A 789 7.39 -29.26 24.83
N GLN A 790 6.28 -29.40 24.10
CA GLN A 790 5.71 -30.69 23.71
C GLN A 790 6.54 -31.44 22.66
N GLY A 791 7.54 -30.80 22.04
CA GLY A 791 8.41 -31.44 21.05
C GLY A 791 8.85 -30.49 19.93
N ALA A 792 9.83 -30.95 19.16
CA ALA A 792 10.42 -30.17 18.06
C ALA A 792 9.54 -30.08 16.79
N MET A 793 8.37 -30.72 16.78
CA MET A 793 7.43 -30.70 15.65
C MET A 793 6.73 -29.34 15.46
N SER A 794 6.72 -28.51 16.49
CA SER A 794 6.14 -27.16 16.47
C SER A 794 7.09 -26.14 17.12
N LYS A 795 6.96 -24.87 16.69
CA LYS A 795 7.63 -23.75 17.35
C LYS A 795 6.85 -23.34 18.61
N MET A 796 7.57 -22.77 19.57
CA MET A 796 6.97 -22.12 20.74
C MET A 796 6.01 -21.00 20.29
N SER A 797 4.81 -20.95 20.88
CA SER A 797 3.79 -19.93 20.56
C SER A 797 3.27 -19.24 21.81
N ALA A 798 3.21 -17.91 21.76
CA ALA A 798 2.59 -17.11 22.81
C ALA A 798 1.08 -17.38 22.98
N SER A 799 0.43 -18.02 21.99
CA SER A 799 -0.99 -18.39 22.05
C SER A 799 -1.27 -19.70 22.81
N ASP A 800 -0.23 -20.49 23.14
CA ASP A 800 -0.36 -21.71 23.93
C ASP A 800 0.55 -21.63 25.16
N GLU A 801 -0.05 -21.37 26.32
CA GLU A 801 0.66 -21.23 27.60
C GLU A 801 1.42 -22.48 28.02
N THR A 802 0.99 -23.65 27.56
CA THR A 802 1.64 -24.93 27.90
C THR A 802 2.84 -25.21 27.02
N SER A 803 2.93 -24.56 25.84
CA SER A 803 4.05 -24.70 24.91
C SER A 803 5.26 -23.84 25.25
N SER A 804 5.06 -22.80 26.07
CA SER A 804 5.99 -21.68 26.22
C SER A 804 6.49 -21.46 27.66
N ILE A 805 7.79 -21.18 27.79
CA ILE A 805 8.37 -20.58 29.00
C ILE A 805 8.42 -19.06 28.81
N PHE A 806 7.53 -18.33 29.49
CA PHE A 806 7.43 -16.88 29.40
C PHE A 806 8.47 -16.19 30.27
N LEU A 807 8.86 -14.97 29.89
CA LEU A 807 9.79 -14.15 30.68
C LEU A 807 9.16 -13.64 31.99
N THR A 808 7.85 -13.76 32.14
CA THR A 808 7.10 -13.46 33.37
C THR A 808 6.86 -14.68 34.24
N ASP A 809 7.23 -15.89 33.81
CA ASP A 809 7.03 -17.09 34.62
C ASP A 809 7.85 -17.03 35.91
N THR A 810 7.23 -17.42 37.03
CA THR A 810 7.92 -17.60 38.31
C THR A 810 8.79 -18.85 38.30
N SER A 811 9.74 -18.95 39.23
CA SER A 811 10.59 -20.14 39.35
C SER A 811 9.79 -21.44 39.50
N SER A 812 8.65 -21.39 40.20
CA SER A 812 7.73 -22.53 40.35
C SER A 812 7.06 -22.90 39.03
N GLN A 813 6.55 -21.91 38.28
CA GLN A 813 5.92 -22.14 36.98
C GLN A 813 6.91 -22.72 35.96
N ILE A 814 8.15 -22.23 35.92
CA ILE A 814 9.21 -22.79 35.07
C ILE A 814 9.44 -24.27 35.41
N SER A 815 9.58 -24.59 36.70
CA SER A 815 9.78 -25.96 37.17
C SER A 815 8.61 -26.87 36.78
N GLU A 816 7.38 -26.41 36.99
CA GLU A 816 6.17 -27.17 36.64
C GLU A 816 6.09 -27.41 35.13
N LYS A 817 6.30 -26.37 34.32
CA LYS A 817 6.21 -26.46 32.86
C LYS A 817 7.24 -27.41 32.28
N VAL A 818 8.50 -27.32 32.70
CA VAL A 818 9.56 -28.23 32.23
C VAL A 818 9.28 -29.67 32.69
N THR A 819 8.87 -29.86 33.95
CA THR A 819 8.60 -31.20 34.47
C THR A 819 7.44 -31.86 33.75
N LYS A 820 6.33 -31.14 33.55
CA LYS A 820 5.06 -31.67 33.06
C LYS A 820 4.93 -31.70 31.54
N TYR A 821 5.45 -30.69 30.83
CA TYR A 821 5.19 -30.51 29.40
C TYR A 821 6.42 -30.73 28.51
N ALA A 822 7.65 -30.60 29.03
CA ALA A 822 8.84 -30.84 28.22
C ALA A 822 8.93 -32.32 27.82
N PHE A 823 8.88 -32.60 26.52
CA PHE A 823 9.01 -33.94 25.97
C PHE A 823 10.37 -34.54 26.31
N SER A 824 10.35 -35.79 26.78
CA SER A 824 11.53 -36.55 27.20
C SER A 824 11.93 -37.53 26.10
N GLY A 825 13.22 -37.56 25.76
CA GLY A 825 13.82 -38.60 24.89
C GLY A 825 14.24 -39.86 25.64
N GLY A 826 13.96 -39.93 26.94
CA GLY A 826 14.22 -41.10 27.79
C GLY A 826 13.14 -42.18 27.70
N TRP A 827 13.29 -43.22 28.52
CA TRP A 827 12.37 -44.38 28.56
C TRP A 827 11.41 -44.27 29.75
N ASP A 828 10.29 -45.00 29.67
CA ASP A 828 9.22 -44.94 30.68
C ASP A 828 9.67 -45.50 32.04
N THR A 829 10.63 -46.42 32.04
CA THR A 829 11.19 -47.04 33.24
C THR A 829 12.67 -46.72 33.42
N VAL A 830 13.13 -46.69 34.68
CA VAL A 830 14.54 -46.39 35.02
C VAL A 830 15.45 -47.48 34.47
N GLU A 831 15.02 -48.74 34.54
CA GLU A 831 15.75 -49.91 34.08
C GLU A 831 15.99 -49.83 32.57
N GLU A 832 14.95 -49.55 31.78
CA GLU A 832 15.10 -49.39 30.33
C GLU A 832 15.97 -48.19 29.97
N HIS A 833 15.89 -47.09 30.74
CA HIS A 833 16.70 -45.92 30.49
C HIS A 833 18.18 -46.17 30.76
N GLN A 834 18.51 -46.88 31.84
CA GLN A 834 19.87 -47.27 32.17
C GLN A 834 20.46 -48.27 31.17
N GLU A 835 19.62 -49.14 30.58
CA GLU A 835 20.06 -50.11 29.57
C GLU A 835 20.24 -49.49 28.18
N LYS A 836 19.28 -48.67 27.73
CA LYS A 836 19.20 -48.21 26.34
C LYS A 836 19.68 -46.76 26.14
N GLY A 837 19.80 -45.98 27.21
CA GLY A 837 20.13 -44.56 27.15
C GLY A 837 19.02 -43.66 26.60
N GLY A 838 19.15 -42.35 26.81
CA GLY A 838 18.23 -41.33 26.29
C GLY A 838 18.64 -40.78 24.91
N ASP A 839 17.64 -40.44 24.10
CA ASP A 839 17.86 -39.82 22.79
C ASP A 839 17.89 -38.28 22.90
N CYS A 840 19.10 -37.71 22.84
CA CYS A 840 19.33 -36.27 22.85
C CYS A 840 18.75 -35.54 21.62
N ASP A 841 18.53 -36.22 20.49
CA ASP A 841 18.03 -35.59 19.25
C ASP A 841 16.53 -35.26 19.31
N VAL A 842 15.81 -35.83 20.28
CA VAL A 842 14.37 -35.61 20.46
C VAL A 842 14.02 -35.02 21.83
N ASP A 843 14.92 -35.11 22.82
CA ASP A 843 14.68 -34.57 24.16
C ASP A 843 14.70 -33.03 24.17
N VAL A 844 13.55 -32.42 24.47
CA VAL A 844 13.40 -30.95 24.47
C VAL A 844 14.25 -30.30 25.55
N SER A 845 14.49 -31.00 26.67
CA SER A 845 15.28 -30.45 27.76
C SER A 845 16.75 -30.34 27.36
N PHE A 846 17.27 -31.39 26.70
CA PHE A 846 18.61 -31.35 26.11
C PHE A 846 18.69 -30.29 25.01
N MET A 847 17.70 -30.21 24.12
CA MET A 847 17.65 -29.17 23.08
C MET A 847 17.78 -27.77 23.70
N TYR A 848 17.00 -27.43 24.73
CA TYR A 848 17.07 -26.12 25.38
C TYR A 848 18.43 -25.84 26.03
N LEU A 849 19.09 -26.86 26.61
CA LEU A 849 20.45 -26.72 27.13
C LEU A 849 21.43 -26.34 26.03
N THR A 850 21.27 -26.83 24.79
CA THR A 850 22.13 -26.41 23.67
C THR A 850 22.03 -24.90 23.38
N PHE A 851 20.90 -24.26 23.72
CA PHE A 851 20.72 -22.82 23.59
C PHE A 851 21.19 -22.02 24.80
N PHE A 852 20.98 -22.49 26.04
CA PHE A 852 21.19 -21.62 27.22
C PHE A 852 22.34 -22.01 28.13
N LEU A 853 22.96 -23.17 27.94
CA LEU A 853 24.15 -23.57 28.69
C LEU A 853 25.41 -23.15 27.94
N ASP A 854 26.13 -22.14 28.41
CA ASP A 854 27.32 -21.60 27.72
C ASP A 854 28.51 -22.58 27.69
N ASP A 855 28.62 -23.47 28.68
CA ASP A 855 29.75 -24.39 28.86
C ASP A 855 29.64 -25.60 27.92
N ASP A 856 30.47 -25.61 26.87
CA ASP A 856 30.54 -26.68 25.87
C ASP A 856 30.99 -28.04 26.48
N GLU A 857 31.93 -28.03 27.43
CA GLU A 857 32.42 -29.27 28.06
C GLU A 857 31.34 -29.89 28.95
N ARG A 858 30.63 -29.05 29.71
CA ARG A 858 29.49 -29.50 30.53
C ARG A 858 28.36 -30.03 29.65
N LEU A 859 28.03 -29.36 28.56
CA LEU A 859 26.98 -29.80 27.62
C LEU A 859 27.32 -31.17 27.01
N GLU A 860 28.57 -31.36 26.60
CA GLU A 860 29.03 -32.64 26.03
C GLU A 860 29.06 -33.75 27.09
N LYS A 861 29.42 -33.44 28.33
CA LYS A 861 29.30 -34.39 29.43
C LYS A 861 27.84 -34.81 29.67
N ILE A 862 26.90 -33.85 29.65
CA ILE A 862 25.46 -34.13 29.79
C ILE A 862 24.99 -35.03 28.64
N ARG A 863 25.41 -34.76 27.39
CA ARG A 863 25.09 -35.59 26.23
C ARG A 863 25.52 -37.04 26.44
N ASN A 864 26.79 -37.24 26.81
CA ASN A 864 27.35 -38.58 27.03
C ASN A 864 26.71 -39.30 28.23
N ASP A 865 26.48 -38.60 29.34
CA ASP A 865 25.85 -39.19 30.53
C ASP A 865 24.36 -39.55 30.26
N TYR A 866 23.61 -38.74 29.52
CA TYR A 866 22.21 -39.03 29.16
C TYR A 866 22.08 -40.15 28.13
N SER A 867 22.87 -40.11 27.06
CA SER A 867 22.85 -41.13 26.00
C SER A 867 23.43 -42.49 26.43
N SER A 868 24.18 -42.55 27.52
CA SER A 868 24.61 -43.81 28.14
C SER A 868 23.63 -44.34 29.20
N GLY A 869 22.56 -43.61 29.52
CA GLY A 869 21.58 -43.98 30.56
C GLY A 869 22.04 -43.70 31.99
N LYS A 870 23.22 -43.11 32.17
CA LYS A 870 23.79 -42.76 33.47
C LYS A 870 23.08 -41.57 34.13
N MET A 871 22.62 -40.61 33.34
CA MET A 871 21.81 -39.47 33.80
C MET A 871 20.34 -39.75 33.52
N LEU A 872 19.48 -39.62 34.53
CA LEU A 872 18.04 -39.84 34.37
C LEU A 872 17.34 -38.62 33.75
N PRO A 873 16.18 -38.77 33.08
CA PRO A 873 15.43 -37.64 32.50
C PRO A 873 15.05 -36.56 33.52
N GLY A 874 14.74 -36.95 34.75
CA GLY A 874 14.47 -35.99 35.83
C GLY A 874 15.70 -35.16 36.21
N GLU A 875 16.90 -35.74 36.17
CA GLU A 875 18.16 -35.02 36.43
C GLU A 875 18.48 -34.04 35.32
N LEU A 876 18.29 -34.44 34.05
CA LEU A 876 18.43 -33.56 32.88
C LEU A 876 17.47 -32.36 32.96
N LYS A 877 16.20 -32.60 33.29
CA LYS A 877 15.20 -31.55 33.51
C LYS A 877 15.61 -30.61 34.65
N ASN A 878 16.14 -31.14 35.75
CA ASN A 878 16.60 -30.32 36.87
C ASN A 878 17.78 -29.42 36.49
N GLU A 879 18.70 -29.87 35.63
CA GLU A 879 19.78 -29.02 35.12
C GLU A 879 19.22 -27.88 34.25
N LEU A 880 18.27 -28.18 33.36
CA LEU A 880 17.60 -27.15 32.56
C LEU A 880 16.83 -26.13 33.43
N ILE A 881 16.08 -26.61 34.43
CA ILE A 881 15.27 -25.76 35.31
C ILE A 881 16.17 -24.72 36.00
N LYS A 882 17.34 -25.11 36.51
CA LYS A 882 18.30 -24.18 37.14
C LYS A 882 18.74 -23.09 36.17
N ILE A 883 19.06 -23.45 34.92
CA ILE A 883 19.50 -22.50 33.90
C ILE A 883 18.37 -21.53 33.53
N LEU A 884 17.16 -22.04 33.26
CA LEU A 884 16.01 -21.20 32.89
C LEU A 884 15.58 -20.28 34.06
N GLN A 885 15.55 -20.78 35.28
CA GLN A 885 15.22 -19.98 36.47
C GLN A 885 16.21 -18.83 36.63
N LYS A 886 17.52 -19.09 36.48
CA LYS A 886 18.55 -18.04 36.53
C LYS A 886 18.39 -17.04 35.38
N LEU A 887 18.17 -17.51 34.16
CA LEU A 887 17.99 -16.68 32.96
C LEU A 887 16.79 -15.72 33.13
N VAL A 888 15.63 -16.28 33.45
CA VAL A 888 14.37 -15.53 33.60
C VAL A 888 14.44 -14.59 34.80
N ALA A 889 14.95 -15.03 35.95
CA ALA A 889 15.10 -14.15 37.12
C ALA A 889 16.03 -12.97 36.82
N SER A 890 17.17 -13.20 36.16
CA SER A 890 18.11 -12.14 35.79
C SER A 890 17.50 -11.16 34.79
N HIS A 891 16.67 -11.65 33.85
CA HIS A 891 15.93 -10.80 32.92
C HIS A 891 14.88 -9.96 33.65
N GLN A 892 14.10 -10.57 34.54
CA GLN A 892 13.09 -9.88 35.35
C GLN A 892 13.70 -8.79 36.25
N GLU A 893 14.88 -9.03 36.84
CA GLU A 893 15.62 -8.03 37.61
C GLU A 893 15.99 -6.83 36.74
N ARG A 894 16.62 -7.05 35.58
CA ARG A 894 16.95 -5.95 34.65
C ARG A 894 15.71 -5.25 34.12
N ARG A 895 14.63 -5.98 33.83
CA ARG A 895 13.36 -5.41 33.34
C ARG A 895 12.73 -4.47 34.36
N LYS A 896 12.84 -4.75 35.66
CA LYS A 896 12.36 -3.84 36.73
C LYS A 896 13.08 -2.49 36.73
N GLU A 897 14.31 -2.44 36.25
CA GLU A 897 15.09 -1.19 36.13
C GLU A 897 14.72 -0.38 34.88
N VAL A 898 14.00 -0.97 33.92
CA VAL A 898 13.57 -0.31 32.68
C VAL A 898 12.33 0.55 32.96
N THR A 899 12.56 1.83 33.24
CA THR A 899 11.50 2.84 33.41
C THR A 899 10.89 3.28 32.07
N ASP A 900 9.71 3.90 32.12
CA ASP A 900 9.06 4.47 30.93
C ASP A 900 9.94 5.45 30.18
N ASP A 901 10.71 6.28 30.91
CA ASP A 901 11.63 7.25 30.31
C ASP A 901 12.78 6.56 29.56
N VAL A 902 13.25 5.42 30.09
CA VAL A 902 14.26 4.61 29.39
C VAL A 902 13.66 4.06 28.09
N VAL A 903 12.47 3.46 28.13
CA VAL A 903 11.80 2.95 26.92
C VAL A 903 11.59 4.06 25.89
N ARG A 904 11.02 5.20 26.32
CA ARG A 904 10.82 6.36 25.45
C ARG A 904 12.12 6.84 24.84
N LYS A 905 13.22 6.86 25.60
CA LYS A 905 14.53 7.24 25.09
C LYS A 905 15.06 6.28 24.02
N PHE A 906 14.88 4.96 24.18
CA PHE A 906 15.18 3.99 23.12
C PHE A 906 14.32 4.20 21.88
N MET A 907 13.04 4.55 22.08
CA MET A 907 12.05 4.71 21.01
C MET A 907 11.98 6.11 20.39
N THR A 908 12.73 7.08 20.91
CA THR A 908 12.82 8.42 20.35
C THR A 908 13.86 8.46 19.23
N PRO A 909 13.50 8.89 18.01
CA PRO A 909 14.45 9.11 16.92
C PRO A 909 15.53 10.10 17.36
N ARG A 910 16.80 9.71 17.25
CA ARG A 910 17.95 10.51 17.68
C ARG A 910 19.22 10.05 16.99
N HIS A 911 20.25 10.89 17.03
CA HIS A 911 21.60 10.46 16.67
C HIS A 911 22.10 9.37 17.63
N LEU A 912 22.67 8.33 17.04
CA LEU A 912 23.32 7.24 17.77
C LEU A 912 24.84 7.47 17.79
N ASN A 913 25.48 7.11 18.90
CA ASN A 913 26.92 7.24 19.10
C ASN A 913 27.66 6.02 18.53
N PHE A 914 28.00 6.07 17.25
CA PHE A 914 28.81 5.06 16.57
C PHE A 914 30.02 5.70 15.90
N LYS A 915 31.12 4.94 15.82
CA LYS A 915 32.38 5.40 15.20
C LYS A 915 32.47 4.83 13.79
N PHE A 916 32.27 5.65 12.78
CA PHE A 916 32.72 5.33 11.43
C PHE A 916 33.73 6.37 10.98
N ASN A 917 34.84 5.92 10.39
CA ASN A 917 35.83 6.83 9.82
C ASN A 917 35.21 7.61 8.67
N SER A 918 34.82 8.85 8.95
CA SER A 918 34.39 9.85 7.97
C SER A 918 35.60 10.46 7.26
N SER A 919 36.52 9.66 6.72
CA SER A 919 37.61 10.20 5.89
C SER A 919 38.32 9.11 5.08
N LYS A 920 37.90 9.00 3.82
CA LYS A 920 38.73 9.07 2.61
C LYS A 920 37.76 9.29 1.46
N SER A 921 37.41 10.58 1.29
CA SER A 921 36.63 11.12 0.17
C SER A 921 37.23 10.73 -1.17
#